data_AF-A0A965PJJ5-F1
#
_entry.id   AF-A0A965PJJ5-F1
#
_cell.length_a   1.000
_cell.length_b   1.000
_cell.length_c   1.000
_cell.angle_alpha   90.00
_cell.angle_beta   90.00
_cell.angle_gamma   90.00
#
_symmetry.space_group_name_H-M   'P 1'
#
loop_
_entity.id
_entity.type
_entity.pdbx_description
1 polymer ?
#
loop_
_entity_poly.entity_id
_entity_poly.type
_entity_poly.pdbx_seq_one_letter_code
_entity_poly.pdbx_strand_id
1 'polypeptide(L)'
;MDKFSLADALTYLDPDGATLAFVRARRLTPSGQQTGHSDTHDDTLTILRARRYVASLPPAIQGQNGSAAAYAAAVALVHGFCLSADDAFSIFSEVYNPTCLPPWSDREIWHKLNDAATQAHNNPRGYLRGAAVVGQEEVSEAHEKAQDRAHNMKQSQQPQQHYREQLNEEDDDPLRISRWILSQFKHNDLPTLIYWGGDWWEWSAFTWSKNDDAEMRAMIHNQSARHLEQVQQTALRAIRDSKSDAERLPKLKKTTTTLIANVELALKSVTYNRRDFTSPTWLEFATDQQKKTDPRDLIPAKNGLFNLPKIASSLSAPSLADSEELSQPCTPAFFSSAAVDYSIDLAADKPKSWLEFLSSIWPGDTESIDLLQEWFGYLLSGETNQQKLFYLVGPPRSGKGTISRVLQRLVGVDNCVACSIEEIGDQFGLESMLGKSIAVFEDVFISTRDDSGRIGSWLKRLIGQDLISVRRKYKSTLSVTNTARLFMTSNEIPRLPDASMAMANRFSYLVCEHSHLGREDTSLTNRLLTELPGIFLWSVQGWARLKAAGKFTMPASTIRVHEMTRELGSPISQFVRTKCALNPAYSVNVDELYSAWKEWCEEEGIRCGSRDSFGRLLFACCPSVQKSRIRSSDGRMYVYRGLQLSSDTEDVDDQKDMFGQQELPKTNKRTYF
;
A
#
# COMPACT_ATOMS: atom_id res chain seq x y z
N MET A 1 32.72 -11.34 18.63
CA MET A 1 33.51 -10.78 19.74
C MET A 1 33.91 -9.34 19.46
N ASP A 2 33.12 -8.31 19.73
CA ASP A 2 31.67 -8.12 19.71
C ASP A 2 31.50 -6.64 19.39
N LYS A 3 30.70 -6.35 18.36
CA LYS A 3 30.15 -5.03 18.13
C LYS A 3 28.96 -4.90 19.06
N PHE A 4 29.03 -3.98 20.01
CA PHE A 4 27.83 -3.37 20.55
C PHE A 4 27.86 -1.88 20.26
N SER A 5 27.11 -1.52 19.22
CA SER A 5 26.82 -0.19 18.73
C SER A 5 25.38 0.15 19.07
N LEU A 6 25.14 1.41 19.46
CA LEU A 6 23.84 2.08 19.62
C LEU A 6 22.80 1.47 20.59
N ALA A 7 22.90 0.19 20.97
CA ALA A 7 21.94 -0.49 21.85
C ALA A 7 22.34 -0.50 23.34
N ASP A 8 23.61 -0.31 23.70
CA ASP A 8 24.05 -0.36 25.12
C ASP A 8 24.09 1.00 25.83
N ALA A 9 23.70 2.08 25.14
CA ALA A 9 23.52 3.41 25.75
C ALA A 9 22.05 3.78 25.95
N LEU A 10 21.11 2.88 25.62
CA LEU A 10 19.68 3.03 25.95
C LEU A 10 19.35 2.71 27.41
N THR A 11 20.35 2.44 28.24
CA THR A 11 20.20 2.11 29.68
C THR A 11 20.27 3.33 30.62
N TYR A 12 20.22 4.56 30.11
CA TYR A 12 20.20 5.81 30.91
C TYR A 12 19.01 6.72 30.59
N LEU A 13 17.80 6.15 30.55
CA LEU A 13 16.53 6.87 30.34
C LEU A 13 15.54 6.52 31.45
N ASP A 14 15.01 7.53 32.14
CA ASP A 14 13.76 7.43 32.93
C ASP A 14 12.56 7.64 31.96
N PRO A 15 11.31 7.24 32.30
CA PRO A 15 10.17 7.16 31.38
C PRO A 15 9.82 8.40 30.55
N ASP A 16 10.38 9.58 30.85
CA ASP A 16 10.11 10.85 30.15
C ASP A 16 11.29 11.41 29.30
N GLY A 17 12.38 10.66 29.11
CA GLY A 17 13.32 10.90 27.99
C GLY A 17 14.15 12.20 28.01
N ALA A 18 14.70 12.64 29.16
CA ALA A 18 15.72 13.69 29.19
C ALA A 18 17.08 13.20 29.75
N THR A 19 18.14 13.31 28.95
CA THR A 19 19.53 12.95 29.33
C THR A 19 20.23 14.13 30.02
N LEU A 20 20.84 13.94 31.20
CA LEU A 20 21.88 14.83 31.73
C LEU A 20 22.93 14.09 32.57
N ALA A 21 24.10 13.84 31.98
CA ALA A 21 25.42 14.02 32.62
C ALA A 21 26.45 13.94 31.47
N PHE A 22 27.34 14.90 31.19
CA PHE A 22 28.26 15.63 32.07
C PHE A 22 28.81 16.85 31.32
N VAL A 23 28.82 18.03 31.94
CA VAL A 23 29.93 19.00 31.76
C VAL A 23 30.40 19.39 33.13
N ARG A 24 31.65 19.00 33.43
CA ARG A 24 32.40 19.33 34.63
C ARG A 24 32.62 20.84 34.72
N ALA A 25 32.40 21.36 35.92
CA ALA A 25 32.86 22.65 36.37
C ALA A 25 34.35 22.87 36.09
N ARG A 26 34.68 24.00 35.48
CA ARG A 26 36.01 24.61 35.53
C ARG A 26 36.16 25.22 36.93
N ARG A 27 37.05 24.66 37.74
CA ARG A 27 37.46 25.23 39.03
C ARG A 27 38.16 26.58 38.81
N LEU A 28 37.63 27.63 39.43
CA LEU A 28 38.40 28.76 39.95
C LEU A 28 37.93 28.99 41.39
N THR A 29 38.84 28.81 42.34
CA THR A 29 38.73 29.17 43.78
C THR A 29 39.51 30.48 44.03
N PRO A 30 39.44 31.16 45.20
CA PRO A 30 38.47 31.09 46.33
C PRO A 30 38.05 32.47 46.92
N SER A 31 36.87 32.51 47.58
CA SER A 31 36.53 33.26 48.82
C SER A 31 35.00 33.38 48.85
N GLY A 32 34.20 32.89 49.79
CA GLY A 32 34.36 32.56 51.20
C GLY A 32 32.96 32.25 51.75
N GLN A 33 32.91 31.39 52.77
CA GLN A 33 31.78 31.05 53.65
C GLN A 33 30.65 30.14 53.10
N GLN A 34 30.58 28.96 53.72
CA GLN A 34 29.57 27.92 53.58
C GLN A 34 28.36 28.20 54.48
N THR A 35 27.14 27.98 53.98
CA THR A 35 25.97 27.55 54.76
C THR A 35 25.01 26.72 53.90
N GLY A 36 24.69 25.50 54.36
CA GLY A 36 23.45 24.72 54.10
C GLY A 36 23.10 24.31 52.65
N HIS A 37 23.29 23.04 52.30
CA HIS A 37 22.78 22.46 51.04
C HIS A 37 22.02 21.15 51.27
N SER A 38 20.69 21.21 51.11
CA SER A 38 19.86 20.05 50.73
C SER A 38 18.78 20.34 49.67
N ASP A 39 18.62 21.57 49.14
CA ASP A 39 17.49 21.93 48.23
C ASP A 39 17.87 22.23 46.76
N THR A 40 19.16 22.22 46.37
CA THR A 40 19.58 22.81 45.08
C THR A 40 19.23 22.01 43.81
N HIS A 41 18.94 20.72 43.91
CA HIS A 41 18.68 19.87 42.74
C HIS A 41 17.23 19.98 42.24
N ASP A 42 16.25 20.09 43.16
CA ASP A 42 14.83 20.26 42.84
C ASP A 42 14.54 21.64 42.22
N ASP A 43 15.22 22.68 42.73
CA ASP A 43 15.13 24.04 42.19
C ASP A 43 15.69 24.13 40.76
N THR A 44 16.79 23.44 40.47
CA THR A 44 17.39 23.43 39.12
C THR A 44 16.47 22.76 38.09
N LEU A 45 15.86 21.63 38.45
CA LEU A 45 14.92 20.92 37.57
C LEU A 45 13.61 21.70 37.39
N THR A 46 13.13 22.36 38.44
CA THR A 46 11.96 23.23 38.42
C THR A 46 12.19 24.43 37.49
N ILE A 47 13.35 25.08 37.57
CA ILE A 47 13.73 26.19 36.68
C ILE A 47 13.79 25.74 35.22
N LEU A 48 14.40 24.58 34.93
CA LEU A 48 14.47 24.04 33.55
C LEU A 48 13.08 23.74 32.96
N ARG A 49 12.17 23.18 33.78
CA ARG A 49 10.79 22.90 33.38
C ARG A 49 10.00 24.19 33.16
N ALA A 50 10.15 25.17 34.04
CA ALA A 50 9.52 26.48 33.89
C ALA A 50 9.95 27.20 32.59
N ARG A 51 11.25 27.15 32.26
CA ARG A 51 11.78 27.70 30.99
C ARG A 51 11.16 27.01 29.77
N ARG A 52 11.07 25.67 29.76
CA ARG A 52 10.44 24.91 28.65
C ARG A 52 8.95 25.17 28.54
N TYR A 53 8.25 25.23 29.67
CA TYR A 53 6.82 25.48 29.70
C TYR A 53 6.49 26.83 29.08
N VAL A 54 7.17 27.88 29.51
CA VAL A 54 6.91 29.23 29.01
C VAL A 54 7.34 29.40 27.54
N ALA A 55 8.40 28.71 27.09
CA ALA A 55 8.78 28.68 25.67
C ALA A 55 7.71 28.06 24.75
N SER A 56 6.82 27.23 25.30
CA SER A 56 5.71 26.61 24.55
C SER A 56 4.43 27.45 24.53
N LEU A 57 4.35 28.53 25.31
CA LEU A 57 3.18 29.38 25.36
C LEU A 57 3.09 30.28 24.11
N PRO A 58 1.87 30.59 23.63
CA PRO A 58 1.70 31.53 22.52
C PRO A 58 2.24 32.92 22.91
N PRO A 59 2.89 33.65 21.97
CA PRO A 59 3.47 34.96 22.25
C PRO A 59 2.39 36.02 22.52
N ALA A 60 2.72 37.02 23.33
CA ALA A 60 1.85 38.17 23.54
C ALA A 60 1.96 39.15 22.35
N ILE A 61 0.88 39.31 21.58
CA ILE A 61 0.83 40.20 20.41
C ILE A 61 -0.16 41.36 20.67
N GLN A 62 0.29 42.60 20.41
CA GLN A 62 -0.53 43.81 20.55
C GLN A 62 -1.70 43.77 19.56
N GLY A 63 -2.92 44.03 20.07
CA GLY A 63 -4.16 43.91 19.30
C GLY A 63 -4.76 42.49 19.28
N GLN A 64 -4.07 41.48 19.80
CA GLN A 64 -4.54 40.09 19.89
C GLN A 64 -4.54 39.57 21.34
N ASN A 65 -5.13 40.35 22.25
CA ASN A 65 -5.21 40.02 23.69
C ASN A 65 -3.84 39.75 24.37
N GLY A 66 -2.75 40.35 23.86
CA GLY A 66 -1.39 40.10 24.34
C GLY A 66 -1.17 40.38 25.83
N SER A 67 -1.89 41.33 26.44
CA SER A 67 -1.76 41.60 27.88
C SER A 67 -2.20 40.40 28.74
N ALA A 68 -3.24 39.68 28.32
CA ALA A 68 -3.72 38.49 29.00
C ALA A 68 -2.77 37.29 28.79
N ALA A 69 -2.23 37.13 27.57
CA ALA A 69 -1.21 36.10 27.29
C ALA A 69 0.06 36.31 28.14
N ALA A 70 0.56 37.55 28.22
CA ALA A 70 1.69 37.90 29.07
C ALA A 70 1.39 37.71 30.56
N TYR A 71 0.17 37.99 31.01
CA TYR A 71 -0.22 37.73 32.39
C TYR A 71 -0.31 36.23 32.71
N ALA A 72 -0.82 35.41 31.79
CA ALA A 72 -0.87 33.95 31.94
C ALA A 72 0.53 33.34 32.08
N ALA A 73 1.51 33.82 31.30
CA ALA A 73 2.91 33.40 31.44
C ALA A 73 3.50 33.81 32.80
N ALA A 74 3.15 34.99 33.33
CA ALA A 74 3.57 35.43 34.67
C ALA A 74 2.96 34.57 35.79
N VAL A 75 1.67 34.23 35.69
CA VAL A 75 0.98 33.32 36.63
C VAL A 75 1.59 31.92 36.60
N ALA A 76 1.91 31.38 35.42
CA ALA A 76 2.55 30.08 35.31
C ALA A 76 3.89 30.03 36.06
N LEU A 77 4.73 31.07 35.95
CA LEU A 77 6.04 31.12 36.60
C LEU A 77 5.93 31.29 38.12
N VAL A 78 5.21 32.32 38.58
CA VAL A 78 5.19 32.70 40.01
C VAL A 78 4.23 31.85 40.82
N HIS A 79 3.07 31.51 40.25
CA HIS A 79 2.04 30.74 40.95
C HIS A 79 2.07 29.26 40.58
N GLY A 80 2.28 28.94 39.30
CA GLY A 80 2.32 27.56 38.82
C GLY A 80 3.56 26.80 39.28
N PHE A 81 4.75 27.32 38.98
CA PHE A 81 6.03 26.73 39.39
C PHE A 81 6.51 27.19 40.76
N CYS A 82 5.80 28.14 41.39
CA CYS A 82 6.15 28.72 42.69
C CYS A 82 7.56 29.36 42.73
N LEU A 83 7.99 29.97 41.63
CA LEU A 83 9.30 30.61 41.54
C LEU A 83 9.36 31.93 42.33
N SER A 84 10.57 32.32 42.73
CA SER A 84 10.84 33.67 43.22
C SER A 84 10.56 34.69 42.12
N ALA A 85 10.27 35.94 42.50
CA ALA A 85 9.96 36.97 41.52
C ALA A 85 11.19 37.30 40.64
N ASP A 86 12.41 37.18 41.18
CA ASP A 86 13.68 37.38 40.45
C ASP A 86 13.95 36.25 39.43
N ASP A 87 13.71 34.99 39.79
CA ASP A 87 13.87 33.86 38.87
C ASP A 87 12.80 33.88 37.78
N ALA A 88 11.55 34.19 38.16
CA ALA A 88 10.46 34.35 37.21
C ALA A 88 10.71 35.52 36.24
N PHE A 89 11.26 36.64 36.73
CA PHE A 89 11.64 37.77 35.89
C PHE A 89 12.73 37.41 34.88
N SER A 90 13.76 36.69 35.34
CA SER A 90 14.86 36.24 34.47
C SER A 90 14.35 35.32 33.36
N ILE A 91 13.51 34.34 33.70
CA ILE A 91 12.94 33.40 32.72
C ILE A 91 11.97 34.11 31.76
N PHE A 92 11.09 34.98 32.27
CA PHE A 92 10.13 35.70 31.44
C PHE A 92 10.86 36.60 30.43
N SER A 93 11.88 37.34 30.88
CA SER A 93 12.64 38.28 30.06
C SER A 93 13.53 37.59 29.03
N GLU A 94 14.17 36.47 29.38
CA GLU A 94 15.09 35.75 28.50
C GLU A 94 14.38 34.81 27.51
N VAL A 95 13.24 34.23 27.89
CA VAL A 95 12.62 33.12 27.14
C VAL A 95 11.28 33.53 26.51
N TYR A 96 10.41 34.23 27.23
CA TYR A 96 9.07 34.56 26.74
C TYR A 96 9.02 35.88 25.98
N ASN A 97 9.57 36.94 26.60
CA ASN A 97 9.50 38.31 26.08
C ASN A 97 10.07 38.48 24.65
N PRO A 98 11.16 37.78 24.25
CA PRO A 98 11.67 37.86 22.87
C PRO A 98 10.70 37.35 21.80
N THR A 99 9.70 36.55 22.20
CA THR A 99 8.67 36.06 21.29
C THR A 99 7.48 37.03 21.15
N CYS A 100 7.37 38.03 22.04
CA CYS A 100 6.26 38.98 22.11
C CYS A 100 6.41 40.16 21.13
N LEU A 101 5.30 40.70 20.64
CA LEU A 101 5.26 41.79 19.65
C LEU A 101 4.29 42.91 20.06
N PRO A 102 4.77 44.11 20.45
CA PRO A 102 6.16 44.44 20.75
C PRO A 102 6.63 43.75 22.06
N PRO A 103 7.94 43.66 22.30
CA PRO A 103 8.46 43.18 23.58
C PRO A 103 8.04 44.14 24.72
N TRP A 104 7.76 43.57 25.88
CA TRP A 104 7.38 44.29 27.09
C TRP A 104 8.61 44.89 27.77
N SER A 105 8.45 46.05 28.40
CA SER A 105 9.51 46.65 29.21
C SER A 105 9.68 45.92 30.55
N ASP A 106 10.89 45.96 31.12
CA ASP A 106 11.19 45.34 32.42
C ASP A 106 10.20 45.75 33.51
N ARG A 107 9.78 47.03 33.51
CA ARG A 107 8.81 47.57 34.46
C ARG A 107 7.43 46.92 34.31
N GLU A 108 6.99 46.65 33.08
CA GLU A 108 5.69 45.99 32.82
C GLU A 108 5.74 44.50 33.15
N ILE A 109 6.87 43.84 32.93
CA ILE A 109 7.08 42.44 33.31
C ILE A 109 7.03 42.31 34.84
N TRP A 110 7.78 43.14 35.56
CA TRP A 110 7.73 43.18 37.03
C TRP A 110 6.33 43.46 37.57
N HIS A 111 5.60 44.40 36.95
CA HIS A 111 4.22 44.67 37.32
C HIS A 111 3.34 43.42 37.17
N LYS A 112 3.44 42.68 36.06
CA LYS A 112 2.65 41.46 35.83
C LYS A 112 3.04 40.32 36.76
N LEU A 113 4.32 40.15 37.07
CA LEU A 113 4.80 39.13 38.00
C LEU A 113 4.35 39.41 39.43
N ASN A 114 4.41 40.66 39.88
CA ASN A 114 3.93 41.05 41.21
C ASN A 114 2.41 40.95 41.33
N ASP A 115 1.68 41.31 40.27
CA ASP A 115 0.23 41.17 40.21
C ASP A 115 -0.17 39.68 40.25
N ALA A 116 0.52 38.83 39.48
CA ALA A 116 0.35 37.38 39.51
C ALA A 116 0.71 36.76 40.89
N ALA A 117 1.66 37.34 41.62
CA ALA A 117 2.05 36.86 42.95
C ALA A 117 1.02 37.16 44.05
N THR A 118 0.21 38.21 43.85
CA THR A 118 -0.64 38.79 44.91
C THR A 118 -2.12 38.51 44.71
N GLN A 119 -2.58 38.31 43.47
CA GLN A 119 -3.97 37.96 43.19
C GLN A 119 -4.32 36.52 43.59
N ALA A 120 -5.60 36.27 43.86
CA ALA A 120 -6.13 34.94 44.15
C ALA A 120 -6.31 34.13 42.85
N HIS A 121 -5.84 32.88 42.85
CA HIS A 121 -5.91 31.97 41.69
C HIS A 121 -6.73 30.73 42.01
N ASN A 122 -7.35 30.16 40.98
CA ASN A 122 -8.22 28.97 41.12
C ASN A 122 -7.43 27.67 41.39
N ASN A 123 -6.15 27.63 41.03
CA ASN A 123 -5.27 26.49 41.24
C ASN A 123 -4.41 26.70 42.50
N PRO A 124 -4.01 25.63 43.22
CA PRO A 124 -3.13 25.75 44.37
C PRO A 124 -1.72 26.20 43.95
N ARG A 125 -1.02 26.94 44.81
CA ARG A 125 0.34 27.42 44.51
C ARG A 125 1.29 26.23 44.34
N GLY A 126 2.10 26.23 43.29
CA GLY A 126 3.03 25.13 42.98
C GLY A 126 2.43 23.98 42.18
N TYR A 127 1.21 24.10 41.64
CA TYR A 127 0.53 23.01 40.91
C TYR A 127 1.27 22.50 39.66
N LEU A 128 2.26 23.25 39.15
CA LEU A 128 3.11 22.81 38.02
C LEU A 128 4.43 22.15 38.47
N ARG A 129 4.71 22.03 39.78
CA ARG A 129 5.95 21.40 40.29
C ARG A 129 5.97 19.87 40.16
N GLY A 130 4.82 19.20 40.07
CA GLY A 130 4.73 17.73 40.01
C GLY A 130 4.83 17.07 41.40
N ALA A 131 4.23 15.89 41.55
CA ALA A 131 4.05 15.22 42.84
C ALA A 131 5.36 14.65 43.40
N ALA A 132 5.79 15.13 44.57
CA ALA A 132 6.85 14.50 45.35
C ALA A 132 6.27 13.31 46.17
N VAL A 133 6.95 12.18 46.08
CA VAL A 133 6.73 10.94 46.85
C VAL A 133 6.93 11.23 48.34
N VAL A 134 5.91 10.98 49.17
CA VAL A 134 6.00 11.10 50.64
C VAL A 134 6.33 9.73 51.23
N GLY A 135 7.51 9.61 51.84
CA GLY A 135 7.95 8.53 52.72
C GLY A 135 8.33 9.09 54.10
N GLN A 136 8.09 8.28 55.14
CA GLN A 136 7.95 8.58 56.57
C GLN A 136 9.25 8.89 57.32
N GLU A 137 9.14 9.63 58.46
CA GLU A 137 9.58 9.27 59.84
C GLU A 137 9.51 10.53 60.76
N GLU A 138 8.60 10.53 61.76
CA GLU A 138 8.86 10.50 63.23
C GLU A 138 9.13 11.89 63.86
N VAL A 139 8.72 12.31 65.07
CA VAL A 139 7.97 11.85 66.27
C VAL A 139 7.80 13.15 67.11
N SER A 140 6.64 13.54 67.63
CA SER A 140 6.24 13.34 69.04
C SER A 140 5.17 14.37 69.46
N GLU A 141 4.41 14.03 70.50
CA GLU A 141 3.70 14.97 71.41
C GLU A 141 2.44 15.70 70.91
N ALA A 142 1.36 14.95 70.71
CA ALA A 142 0.00 15.40 71.07
C ALA A 142 -0.99 14.22 71.21
N HIS A 143 -0.52 13.11 71.77
CA HIS A 143 -1.35 11.95 72.11
C HIS A 143 -2.09 12.22 73.42
N GLU A 144 -3.23 12.94 73.39
CA GLU A 144 -4.24 12.78 74.47
C GLU A 144 -5.64 13.36 74.22
N LYS A 145 -6.01 13.80 73.00
CA LYS A 145 -7.36 14.41 72.79
C LYS A 145 -8.16 13.90 71.59
N ALA A 146 -7.69 12.87 70.88
CA ALA A 146 -8.30 12.41 69.64
C ALA A 146 -9.04 11.05 69.73
N GLN A 147 -8.99 10.36 70.87
CA GLN A 147 -9.50 8.98 70.97
C GLN A 147 -11.03 8.84 70.96
N ASP A 148 -11.79 9.90 71.26
CA ASP A 148 -13.27 9.82 71.29
C ASP A 148 -13.95 10.05 69.93
N ARG A 149 -13.27 10.61 68.92
CA ARG A 149 -13.87 10.88 67.59
C ARG A 149 -13.71 9.73 66.60
N ALA A 150 -12.79 8.81 66.83
CA ALA A 150 -12.46 7.74 65.89
C ALA A 150 -13.44 6.56 65.88
N HIS A 151 -14.32 6.44 66.90
CA HIS A 151 -15.24 5.30 66.99
C HIS A 151 -16.50 5.43 66.11
N ASN A 152 -16.80 6.63 65.58
CA ASN A 152 -18.03 6.90 64.83
C ASN A 152 -17.87 7.01 63.30
N MET A 153 -16.67 6.79 62.75
CA MET A 153 -16.37 6.94 61.30
C MET A 153 -15.97 5.63 60.59
N LYS A 154 -16.23 4.46 61.19
CA LYS A 154 -15.92 3.14 60.59
C LYS A 154 -17.12 2.39 59.99
N GLN A 155 -18.18 3.09 59.59
CA GLN A 155 -19.29 2.48 58.85
C GLN A 155 -19.71 3.33 57.64
N SER A 156 -18.81 3.51 56.68
CA SER A 156 -19.14 3.96 55.31
C SER A 156 -17.92 3.94 54.39
N GLN A 157 -17.36 2.75 54.15
CA GLN A 157 -16.41 2.56 53.05
C GLN A 157 -17.18 2.09 51.81
N GLN A 158 -17.35 2.98 50.83
CA GLN A 158 -17.58 2.61 49.43
C GLN A 158 -16.29 2.90 48.63
N PRO A 159 -16.02 2.17 47.52
CA PRO A 159 -14.71 2.17 46.88
C PRO A 159 -14.46 3.47 46.10
N GLN A 160 -13.32 4.11 46.34
CA GLN A 160 -12.84 5.26 45.58
C GLN A 160 -12.51 4.84 44.14
N GLN A 161 -13.30 5.30 43.17
CA GLN A 161 -13.03 5.15 41.74
C GLN A 161 -11.96 6.17 41.29
N HIS A 162 -11.02 5.71 40.47
CA HIS A 162 -9.99 6.50 39.79
C HIS A 162 -10.57 7.70 39.04
N TYR A 163 -10.15 8.92 39.39
CA TYR A 163 -10.32 10.11 38.55
C TYR A 163 -9.44 9.96 37.30
N ARG A 164 -10.02 9.58 36.16
CA ARG A 164 -9.44 9.91 34.85
C ARG A 164 -9.68 11.42 34.65
N GLU A 165 -8.65 12.20 34.37
CA GLU A 165 -8.77 13.62 34.03
C GLU A 165 -9.76 13.79 32.87
N GLN A 166 -10.99 14.18 33.16
CA GLN A 166 -12.01 14.44 32.14
C GLN A 166 -11.80 15.86 31.62
N LEU A 167 -11.48 15.99 30.33
CA LEU A 167 -11.46 17.28 29.64
C LEU A 167 -12.85 17.94 29.77
N ASN A 168 -12.87 19.22 30.15
CA ASN A 168 -14.12 19.99 30.31
C ASN A 168 -14.59 20.53 28.96
N GLU A 169 -15.15 19.66 28.12
CA GLU A 169 -15.60 19.96 26.76
C GLU A 169 -17.12 19.91 26.67
N GLU A 170 -17.69 20.75 25.80
CA GLU A 170 -19.13 20.70 25.47
C GLU A 170 -19.54 19.33 24.93
N ASP A 171 -20.76 18.90 25.21
CA ASP A 171 -21.25 17.57 24.82
C ASP A 171 -21.34 17.35 23.30
N ASP A 172 -21.48 18.44 22.52
CA ASP A 172 -21.49 18.43 21.05
C ASP A 172 -20.15 18.89 20.45
N ASP A 173 -19.08 18.97 21.25
CA ASP A 173 -17.76 19.27 20.73
C ASP A 173 -17.34 18.19 19.70
N PRO A 174 -16.95 18.59 18.48
CA PRO A 174 -16.57 17.64 17.43
C PRO A 174 -15.42 16.70 17.80
N LEU A 175 -14.42 17.16 18.56
CA LEU A 175 -13.29 16.33 18.98
C LEU A 175 -13.69 15.35 20.08
N ARG A 176 -14.57 15.75 21.01
CA ARG A 176 -15.16 14.86 22.00
C ARG A 176 -15.93 13.71 21.34
N ILE A 177 -16.82 14.03 20.39
CA ILE A 177 -17.56 13.02 19.62
C ILE A 177 -16.58 12.16 18.81
N SER A 178 -15.58 12.76 18.15
CA SER A 178 -14.58 12.03 17.37
C SER A 178 -13.80 11.01 18.22
N ARG A 179 -13.34 11.39 19.42
CA ARG A 179 -12.67 10.47 20.35
C ARG A 179 -13.60 9.35 20.81
N TRP A 180 -14.88 9.65 21.05
CA TRP A 180 -15.86 8.62 21.38
C TRP A 180 -16.07 7.64 20.22
N ILE A 181 -16.22 8.13 18.98
CA ILE A 181 -16.32 7.29 17.79
C ILE A 181 -15.08 6.41 17.67
N LEU A 182 -13.87 6.99 17.71
CA LEU A 182 -12.61 6.24 17.59
C LEU A 182 -12.37 5.25 18.74
N SER A 183 -12.99 5.45 19.90
CA SER A 183 -12.93 4.46 20.99
C SER A 183 -13.56 3.12 20.61
N GLN A 184 -14.48 3.11 19.63
CA GLN A 184 -15.12 1.91 19.09
C GLN A 184 -14.29 1.26 17.97
N PHE A 185 -13.33 1.98 17.39
CA PHE A 185 -12.46 1.51 16.30
C PHE A 185 -11.07 1.17 16.84
N LYS A 186 -11.02 0.14 17.68
CA LYS A 186 -9.77 -0.34 18.28
C LYS A 186 -9.66 -1.86 18.26
N HIS A 187 -8.45 -2.34 18.06
CA HIS A 187 -8.09 -3.73 18.27
C HIS A 187 -6.75 -3.79 19.02
N ASN A 188 -6.75 -4.38 20.22
CA ASN A 188 -5.61 -4.35 21.15
C ASN A 188 -5.05 -2.93 21.35
N ASP A 189 -5.96 -1.97 21.63
CA ASP A 189 -5.69 -0.54 21.77
C ASP A 189 -5.14 0.19 20.53
N LEU A 190 -4.87 -0.51 19.42
CA LEU A 190 -4.46 0.08 18.16
C LEU A 190 -5.67 0.56 17.35
N PRO A 191 -5.56 1.68 16.61
CA PRO A 191 -6.65 2.21 15.80
C PRO A 191 -6.95 1.29 14.62
N THR A 192 -8.24 1.06 14.35
CA THR A 192 -8.73 0.28 13.19
C THR A 192 -9.42 1.16 12.15
N LEU A 193 -9.42 2.48 12.31
CA LEU A 193 -9.97 3.43 11.35
C LEU A 193 -8.94 4.53 11.09
N ILE A 194 -8.59 4.75 9.82
CA ILE A 194 -7.67 5.80 9.39
C ILE A 194 -8.21 6.57 8.19
N TYR A 195 -7.76 7.81 8.02
CA TYR A 195 -8.00 8.59 6.80
C TYR A 195 -6.69 8.77 6.04
N TRP A 196 -6.61 8.18 4.85
CA TRP A 196 -5.37 8.16 4.04
C TRP A 196 -5.67 8.20 2.54
N GLY A 197 -4.86 8.94 1.78
CA GLY A 197 -5.00 9.04 0.32
C GLY A 197 -6.30 9.69 -0.17
N GLY A 198 -7.01 10.40 0.72
CA GLY A 198 -8.33 10.98 0.46
C GLY A 198 -9.51 10.03 0.71
N ASP A 199 -9.25 8.81 1.17
CA ASP A 199 -10.25 7.77 1.43
C ASP A 199 -10.24 7.36 2.92
N TRP A 200 -11.39 6.88 3.39
CA TRP A 200 -11.49 6.21 4.68
C TRP A 200 -11.07 4.74 4.57
N TRP A 201 -10.26 4.28 5.51
CA TRP A 201 -9.81 2.91 5.58
C TRP A 201 -10.15 2.32 6.94
N GLU A 202 -10.72 1.12 6.92
CA GLU A 202 -11.04 0.37 8.12
C GLU A 202 -10.36 -0.99 8.09
N TRP A 203 -9.82 -1.39 9.23
CA TRP A 203 -9.20 -2.68 9.41
C TRP A 203 -10.23 -3.72 9.87
N SER A 204 -10.32 -4.82 9.12
CA SER A 204 -11.24 -5.92 9.36
C SER A 204 -10.47 -7.21 9.68
N ALA A 205 -10.08 -7.40 10.95
CA ALA A 205 -9.43 -8.59 11.52
C ALA A 205 -8.07 -9.04 10.90
N PHE A 206 -7.86 -8.87 9.60
CA PHE A 206 -6.67 -9.30 8.86
C PHE A 206 -6.35 -8.41 7.64
N THR A 207 -7.19 -7.44 7.25
CA THR A 207 -6.94 -6.57 6.09
C THR A 207 -7.50 -5.17 6.27
N TRP A 208 -6.98 -4.19 5.52
CA TRP A 208 -7.56 -2.85 5.43
C TRP A 208 -8.40 -2.70 4.17
N SER A 209 -9.66 -2.26 4.31
CA SER A 209 -10.58 -2.01 3.20
C SER A 209 -10.99 -0.54 3.15
N LYS A 210 -11.22 -0.04 1.94
CA LYS A 210 -11.79 1.30 1.75
C LYS A 210 -13.27 1.29 2.12
N ASN A 211 -13.70 2.33 2.83
CA ASN A 211 -15.12 2.60 3.05
C ASN A 211 -15.62 3.68 2.11
N ASP A 212 -16.89 3.58 1.71
CA ASP A 212 -17.56 4.61 0.92
C ASP A 212 -17.80 5.88 1.75
N ASP A 213 -17.63 7.05 1.12
CA ASP A 213 -17.75 8.34 1.80
C ASP A 213 -19.18 8.59 2.33
N ALA A 214 -20.21 8.11 1.62
CA ALA A 214 -21.60 8.25 2.06
C ALA A 214 -21.92 7.30 3.22
N GLU A 215 -21.43 6.05 3.16
CA GLU A 215 -21.55 5.09 4.26
C GLU A 215 -20.85 5.59 5.53
N MET A 216 -19.63 6.11 5.40
CA MET A 216 -18.89 6.72 6.50
C MET A 216 -19.63 7.90 7.10
N ARG A 217 -20.20 8.77 6.27
CA ARG A 217 -20.98 9.91 6.76
C ARG A 217 -22.25 9.49 7.49
N ALA A 218 -22.94 8.45 7.02
CA ALA A 218 -24.09 7.87 7.71
C ALA A 218 -23.69 7.25 9.06
N MET A 219 -22.56 6.54 9.10
CA MET A 219 -21.99 5.99 10.34
C MET A 219 -21.66 7.10 11.34
N ILE A 220 -20.95 8.15 10.92
CA ILE A 220 -20.61 9.31 11.77
C ILE A 220 -21.88 9.95 12.33
N HIS A 221 -22.91 10.15 11.50
CA HIS A 221 -24.19 10.68 11.95
C HIS A 221 -24.82 9.81 13.05
N ASN A 222 -24.97 8.51 12.79
CA ASN A 222 -25.58 7.59 13.74
C ASN A 222 -24.81 7.49 15.05
N GLN A 223 -23.49 7.48 14.98
CA GLN A 223 -22.62 7.40 16.16
C GLN A 223 -22.63 8.71 16.96
N SER A 224 -22.68 9.86 16.29
CA SER A 224 -22.83 11.17 16.96
C SER A 224 -24.17 11.25 17.70
N ALA A 225 -25.26 10.78 17.10
CA ALA A 225 -26.57 10.75 17.76
C ALA A 225 -26.55 9.87 19.01
N ARG A 226 -26.00 8.66 18.90
CA ARG A 226 -25.85 7.74 20.04
C ARG A 226 -25.02 8.33 21.17
N HIS A 227 -23.93 9.03 20.86
CA HIS A 227 -23.12 9.70 21.87
C HIS A 227 -23.95 10.73 22.66
N LEU A 228 -24.65 11.61 21.95
CA LEU A 228 -25.48 12.65 22.57
C LEU A 228 -26.62 12.05 23.40
N GLU A 229 -27.26 10.97 22.93
CA GLU A 229 -28.25 10.21 23.70
C GLU A 229 -27.64 9.60 24.97
N GLN A 230 -26.44 9.03 24.90
CA GLN A 230 -25.77 8.43 26.04
C GLN A 230 -25.38 9.49 27.09
N VAL A 231 -24.89 10.64 26.65
CA VAL A 231 -24.58 11.78 27.52
C VAL A 231 -25.85 12.28 28.21
N GLN A 232 -26.93 12.47 27.45
CA GLN A 232 -28.23 12.86 27.99
C GLN A 232 -28.76 11.86 29.02
N GLN A 233 -28.71 10.55 28.73
CA GLN A 233 -29.13 9.52 29.67
C GLN A 233 -28.29 9.51 30.96
N THR A 234 -26.99 9.77 30.85
CA THR A 234 -26.08 9.86 32.00
C THR A 234 -26.45 11.05 32.88
N ALA A 235 -26.71 12.21 32.28
CA ALA A 235 -27.15 13.39 33.00
C ALA A 235 -28.52 13.19 33.67
N LEU A 236 -29.48 12.53 33.00
CA LEU A 236 -30.79 12.19 33.57
C LEU A 236 -30.67 11.24 34.77
N ARG A 237 -29.78 10.24 34.71
CA ARG A 237 -29.51 9.35 35.84
C ARG A 237 -28.95 10.12 37.04
N ALA A 238 -27.99 11.02 36.81
CA ALA A 238 -27.41 11.85 37.87
C ALA A 238 -28.46 12.77 38.55
N ILE A 239 -29.38 13.35 37.77
CA ILE A 239 -30.49 14.16 38.30
C ILE A 239 -31.45 13.31 39.14
N ARG A 240 -31.81 12.12 38.66
CA ARG A 240 -32.68 11.18 39.39
C ARG A 240 -32.05 10.77 40.72
N ASP A 241 -30.76 10.46 40.72
CA ASP A 241 -30.05 9.95 41.90
C ASP A 241 -29.78 11.07 42.92
N SER A 242 -29.66 12.32 42.49
CA SER A 242 -29.48 13.50 43.36
C SER A 242 -30.78 14.05 43.96
N LYS A 243 -31.95 13.49 43.64
CA LYS A 243 -33.29 13.97 44.06
C LYS A 243 -33.53 15.47 43.80
N SER A 244 -32.85 16.06 42.81
CA SER A 244 -33.03 17.48 42.47
C SER A 244 -34.27 17.71 41.60
N ASP A 245 -34.87 18.90 41.67
CA ASP A 245 -36.09 19.26 40.94
C ASP A 245 -36.01 18.97 39.43
N ALA A 246 -37.09 18.41 38.90
CA ALA A 246 -37.29 18.02 37.51
C ALA A 246 -37.37 19.21 36.52
N GLU A 247 -37.23 20.46 37.00
CA GLU A 247 -37.35 21.66 36.16
C GLU A 247 -36.12 21.94 35.26
N ARG A 248 -34.99 21.25 35.47
CA ARG A 248 -33.77 21.42 34.66
C ARG A 248 -33.32 20.12 33.98
N LEU A 249 -34.22 19.47 33.26
CA LEU A 249 -33.82 18.35 32.39
C LEU A 249 -32.93 18.88 31.25
N PRO A 250 -31.75 18.28 31.02
CA PRO A 250 -30.92 18.66 29.89
C PRO A 250 -31.69 18.37 28.60
N LYS A 251 -31.51 19.23 27.58
CA LYS A 251 -32.13 19.02 26.27
C LYS A 251 -31.19 18.17 25.42
N LEU A 252 -31.73 17.13 24.79
CA LEU A 252 -30.97 16.36 23.81
C LEU A 252 -30.54 17.29 22.66
N LYS A 253 -29.23 17.44 22.49
CA LYS A 253 -28.66 18.19 21.36
C LYS A 253 -28.94 17.43 20.05
N LYS A 254 -29.26 18.17 18.98
CA LYS A 254 -29.61 17.58 17.67
C LYS A 254 -28.36 17.33 16.84
N THR A 255 -28.32 16.22 16.09
CA THR A 255 -27.32 15.98 15.06
C THR A 255 -27.63 16.78 13.81
N THR A 256 -27.10 18.00 13.73
CA THR A 256 -27.24 18.85 12.55
C THR A 256 -26.23 18.48 11.47
N THR A 257 -26.52 18.82 10.20
CA THR A 257 -25.58 18.62 9.09
C THR A 257 -24.24 19.31 9.34
N THR A 258 -24.26 20.50 9.97
CA THR A 258 -23.05 21.25 10.34
C THR A 258 -22.23 20.52 11.40
N LEU A 259 -22.88 20.00 12.45
CA LEU A 259 -22.19 19.21 13.47
C LEU A 259 -21.51 17.99 12.84
N ILE A 260 -22.22 17.23 12.00
CA ILE A 260 -21.65 16.05 11.34
C ILE A 260 -20.47 16.41 10.44
N ALA A 261 -20.55 17.51 9.68
CA ALA A 261 -19.43 17.96 8.87
C ALA A 261 -18.20 18.33 9.73
N ASN A 262 -18.41 18.97 10.88
CA ASN A 262 -17.34 19.30 11.81
C ASN A 262 -16.75 18.06 12.50
N VAL A 263 -17.58 17.08 12.86
CA VAL A 263 -17.13 15.79 13.41
C VAL A 263 -16.33 15.02 12.36
N GLU A 264 -16.79 14.98 11.11
CA GLU A 264 -16.05 14.33 10.02
C GLU A 264 -14.68 14.98 9.82
N LEU A 265 -14.60 16.32 9.83
CA LEU A 265 -13.32 17.04 9.73
C LEU A 265 -12.41 16.75 10.93
N ALA A 266 -12.97 16.72 12.14
CA ALA A 266 -12.23 16.38 13.36
C ALA A 266 -11.71 14.94 13.33
N LEU A 267 -12.53 13.96 12.91
CA LEU A 267 -12.11 12.57 12.72
C LEU A 267 -10.98 12.47 11.71
N LYS A 268 -11.09 13.14 10.55
CA LYS A 268 -10.02 13.18 9.55
C LYS A 268 -8.73 13.71 10.15
N SER A 269 -8.80 14.78 10.94
CA SER A 269 -7.63 15.38 11.60
C SER A 269 -6.96 14.43 12.61
N VAL A 270 -7.75 13.77 13.46
CA VAL A 270 -7.23 12.87 14.51
C VAL A 270 -6.71 11.55 13.93
N THR A 271 -7.29 11.08 12.82
CA THR A 271 -6.89 9.84 12.15
C THR A 271 -5.91 10.05 11.00
N TYR A 272 -5.52 11.30 10.73
CA TYR A 272 -4.60 11.62 9.65
C TYR A 272 -3.22 11.06 9.95
N ASN A 273 -2.75 10.15 9.10
CA ASN A 273 -1.40 9.65 9.15
C ASN A 273 -0.48 10.59 8.35
N ARG A 274 0.58 11.11 9.00
CA ARG A 274 1.44 12.19 8.48
C ARG A 274 2.32 11.79 7.29
N ARG A 275 2.38 10.51 6.92
CA ARG A 275 3.27 10.01 5.85
C ARG A 275 2.49 9.54 4.63
N ASP A 276 2.94 9.97 3.46
CA ASP A 276 2.61 9.31 2.20
C ASP A 276 3.33 7.94 2.19
N PHE A 277 2.62 6.87 2.55
CA PHE A 277 3.12 5.50 2.47
C PHE A 277 2.43 4.72 1.34
N THR A 278 3.00 3.59 0.96
CA THR A 278 2.43 2.68 -0.05
C THR A 278 2.09 1.34 0.59
N SER A 279 0.95 0.75 0.21
CA SER A 279 0.61 -0.63 0.61
C SER A 279 1.53 -1.65 -0.09
N PRO A 280 2.01 -2.70 0.61
CA PRO A 280 1.92 -2.92 2.06
C PRO A 280 2.97 -2.13 2.85
N THR A 281 2.65 -1.74 4.09
CA THR A 281 3.58 -1.06 5.00
C THR A 281 3.29 -1.31 6.48
N TRP A 282 4.28 -1.13 7.34
CA TRP A 282 4.06 -0.92 8.77
C TRP A 282 3.63 0.53 9.03
N LEU A 283 2.56 0.72 9.80
CA LEU A 283 2.10 2.03 10.25
C LEU A 283 2.96 2.55 11.41
N GLU A 284 2.84 3.83 11.74
CA GLU A 284 3.70 4.49 12.74
C GLU A 284 3.63 3.82 14.11
N PHE A 285 2.45 3.29 14.46
CA PHE A 285 2.18 2.58 15.71
C PHE A 285 2.61 1.09 15.71
N ALA A 286 3.30 0.61 14.67
CA ALA A 286 3.94 -0.71 14.71
C ALA A 286 5.16 -0.70 15.65
N THR A 287 5.40 -1.84 16.31
CA THR A 287 6.55 -2.04 17.19
C THR A 287 7.86 -2.08 16.41
N ASP A 288 8.98 -1.80 17.07
CA ASP A 288 10.32 -1.86 16.44
C ASP A 288 10.65 -3.27 15.94
N GLN A 289 10.17 -4.31 16.62
CA GLN A 289 10.36 -5.69 16.19
C GLN A 289 9.59 -5.99 14.89
N GLN A 290 8.35 -5.53 14.76
CA GLN A 290 7.57 -5.68 13.53
C GLN A 290 8.23 -4.96 12.36
N LYS A 291 8.72 -3.73 12.59
CA LYS A 291 9.39 -2.89 11.59
C LYS A 291 10.70 -3.50 11.03
N LYS A 292 11.26 -4.53 11.65
CA LYS A 292 12.43 -5.27 11.11
C LYS A 292 12.08 -6.18 9.94
N THR A 293 10.82 -6.60 9.83
CA THR A 293 10.35 -7.45 8.72
C THR A 293 9.92 -6.57 7.56
N ASP A 294 10.40 -6.86 6.34
CA ASP A 294 9.95 -6.15 5.14
C ASP A 294 8.44 -6.41 4.95
N PRO A 295 7.60 -5.36 4.88
CA PRO A 295 6.17 -5.52 4.64
C PRO A 295 5.82 -6.31 3.39
N ARG A 296 6.67 -6.29 2.36
CA ARG A 296 6.44 -7.00 1.09
C ARG A 296 6.60 -8.52 1.22
N ASP A 297 7.29 -8.97 2.26
CA ASP A 297 7.48 -10.40 2.53
C ASP A 297 6.26 -11.02 3.24
N LEU A 298 5.27 -10.22 3.63
CA LEU A 298 4.14 -10.64 4.44
C LEU A 298 2.85 -10.76 3.62
N ILE A 299 2.18 -11.90 3.78
CA ILE A 299 0.86 -12.17 3.21
C ILE A 299 -0.16 -12.21 4.35
N PRO A 300 -1.11 -11.27 4.42
CA PRO A 300 -2.22 -11.38 5.36
C PRO A 300 -3.21 -12.45 4.94
N ALA A 301 -3.62 -13.26 5.90
CA ALA A 301 -4.64 -14.30 5.78
C ALA A 301 -5.58 -14.25 6.99
N LYS A 302 -6.70 -14.97 6.92
CA LYS A 302 -7.70 -15.00 8.01
C LYS A 302 -7.12 -15.40 9.37
N ASN A 303 -6.07 -16.22 9.38
CA ASN A 303 -5.46 -16.79 10.58
C ASN A 303 -4.07 -16.22 10.92
N GLY A 304 -3.56 -15.21 10.22
CA GLY A 304 -2.27 -14.61 10.54
C GLY A 304 -1.62 -13.84 9.38
N LEU A 305 -0.48 -13.22 9.68
CA LEU A 305 0.44 -12.63 8.71
C LEU A 305 1.59 -13.63 8.46
N PHE A 306 1.73 -14.10 7.23
CA PHE A 306 2.65 -15.18 6.86
C PHE A 306 3.87 -14.63 6.12
N ASN A 307 5.07 -15.04 6.53
CA ASN A 307 6.32 -14.60 5.90
C ASN A 307 6.71 -15.52 4.74
N LEU A 308 6.52 -15.04 3.52
CA LEU A 308 6.71 -15.80 2.29
C LEU A 308 8.16 -16.31 2.09
N PRO A 309 9.23 -15.48 2.22
CA PRO A 309 10.62 -15.96 2.17
C PRO A 309 10.95 -17.06 3.17
N LYS A 310 10.47 -16.95 4.41
CA LYS A 310 10.74 -17.95 5.45
C LYS A 310 10.01 -19.26 5.17
N ILE A 311 8.76 -19.19 4.71
CA ILE A 311 8.00 -20.39 4.30
C ILE A 311 8.70 -21.08 3.14
N ALA A 312 9.13 -20.34 2.12
CA ALA A 312 9.89 -20.90 1.00
C ALA A 312 11.18 -21.62 1.46
N SER A 313 11.90 -21.01 2.40
CA SER A 313 13.12 -21.59 2.98
C SER A 313 12.83 -22.87 3.76
N SER A 314 11.77 -22.87 4.59
CA SER A 314 11.31 -24.04 5.34
C SER A 314 10.91 -25.21 4.43
N LEU A 315 10.21 -24.94 3.31
CA LEU A 315 9.83 -25.96 2.33
C LEU A 315 11.04 -26.60 1.63
N SER A 316 12.13 -25.85 1.48
CA SER A 316 13.35 -26.30 0.79
C SER A 316 14.32 -27.03 1.73
N ALA A 317 14.37 -26.65 3.00
CA ALA A 317 15.24 -27.22 4.01
C ALA A 317 14.50 -27.41 5.36
N PRO A 318 13.68 -28.47 5.50
CA PRO A 318 12.82 -28.68 6.67
C PRO A 318 13.58 -28.75 8.00
N SER A 319 14.83 -29.22 7.98
CA SER A 319 15.68 -29.39 9.17
C SER A 319 16.15 -28.07 9.81
N LEU A 320 15.94 -26.93 9.16
CA LEU A 320 16.31 -25.59 9.66
C LEU A 320 15.08 -24.77 10.11
N ALA A 321 13.87 -25.31 9.97
CA ALA A 321 12.62 -24.57 10.15
C ALA A 321 12.21 -24.35 11.62
N ASP A 322 12.78 -25.10 12.57
CA ASP A 322 12.30 -25.14 13.96
C ASP A 322 12.61 -23.86 14.78
N SER A 323 13.42 -22.94 14.26
CA SER A 323 13.84 -21.72 14.97
C SER A 323 13.23 -20.42 14.47
N GLU A 324 12.54 -20.41 13.32
CA GLU A 324 12.01 -19.18 12.73
C GLU A 324 10.48 -19.10 12.78
N GLU A 325 9.98 -17.99 13.33
CA GLU A 325 8.56 -17.65 13.30
C GLU A 325 8.14 -17.36 11.83
N LEU A 326 7.39 -18.31 11.25
CA LEU A 326 6.87 -18.29 9.87
C LEU A 326 5.61 -17.44 9.71
N SER A 327 4.91 -17.18 10.81
CA SER A 327 3.71 -16.35 10.85
C SER A 327 3.57 -15.63 12.19
N GLN A 328 2.85 -14.53 12.19
CA GLN A 328 2.54 -13.75 13.39
C GLN A 328 1.03 -13.38 13.40
N PRO A 329 0.45 -13.02 14.55
CA PRO A 329 -0.94 -12.58 14.60
C PRO A 329 -1.21 -11.36 13.70
N CYS A 330 -2.41 -11.31 13.13
CA CYS A 330 -2.87 -10.13 12.41
C CYS A 330 -2.90 -8.92 13.34
N THR A 331 -2.55 -7.76 12.79
CA THR A 331 -2.50 -6.51 13.55
C THR A 331 -2.90 -5.33 12.66
N PRO A 332 -3.65 -4.34 13.19
CA PRO A 332 -3.91 -3.10 12.47
C PRO A 332 -2.62 -2.33 12.13
N ALA A 333 -1.53 -2.61 12.84
CA ALA A 333 -0.23 -1.98 12.57
C ALA A 333 0.33 -2.32 11.18
N PHE A 334 -0.13 -3.42 10.58
CA PHE A 334 0.20 -3.78 9.21
C PHE A 334 -0.87 -3.23 8.27
N PHE A 335 -0.51 -2.22 7.47
CA PHE A 335 -1.39 -1.70 6.43
C PHE A 335 -1.18 -2.47 5.14
N SER A 336 -2.20 -3.22 4.74
CA SER A 336 -2.29 -3.83 3.43
C SER A 336 -3.72 -3.75 2.92
N SER A 337 -3.88 -3.29 1.68
CA SER A 337 -5.15 -3.36 0.94
C SER A 337 -5.39 -4.73 0.33
N ALA A 338 -4.42 -5.65 0.44
CA ALA A 338 -4.50 -7.00 -0.12
C ALA A 338 -4.32 -8.06 0.96
N ALA A 339 -5.21 -9.05 0.96
CA ALA A 339 -5.17 -10.21 1.84
C ALA A 339 -5.84 -11.42 1.19
N VAL A 340 -5.44 -12.62 1.58
CA VAL A 340 -6.13 -13.84 1.15
C VAL A 340 -7.33 -14.13 2.07
N ASP A 341 -8.45 -14.55 1.48
CA ASP A 341 -9.74 -14.74 2.17
C ASP A 341 -9.92 -16.15 2.77
N TYR A 342 -8.84 -16.92 2.89
CA TYR A 342 -8.81 -18.27 3.47
C TYR A 342 -7.71 -18.39 4.53
N SER A 343 -7.78 -19.45 5.33
CA SER A 343 -6.74 -19.76 6.31
C SER A 343 -5.59 -20.49 5.63
N ILE A 344 -4.37 -20.04 5.86
CA ILE A 344 -3.16 -20.73 5.39
C ILE A 344 -2.83 -21.84 6.39
N ASP A 345 -2.67 -23.06 5.89
CA ASP A 345 -2.21 -24.21 6.66
C ASP A 345 -0.82 -24.62 6.16
N LEU A 346 0.19 -24.42 7.00
CA LEU A 346 1.59 -24.75 6.68
C LEU A 346 1.87 -26.25 6.75
N ALA A 347 0.96 -27.04 7.32
CA ALA A 347 1.02 -28.50 7.37
C ALA A 347 0.16 -29.16 6.27
N ALA A 348 -0.39 -28.38 5.35
CA ALA A 348 -1.27 -28.88 4.30
C ALA A 348 -0.60 -29.96 3.43
N ASP A 349 -1.37 -31.00 3.12
CA ASP A 349 -0.94 -32.04 2.18
C ASP A 349 -0.69 -31.48 0.78
N LYS A 350 0.15 -32.20 0.02
CA LYS A 350 0.37 -31.88 -1.41
C LYS A 350 -0.98 -31.94 -2.16
N PRO A 351 -1.29 -30.96 -3.03
CA PRO A 351 -2.59 -30.87 -3.69
C PRO A 351 -2.68 -31.87 -4.84
N LYS A 352 -3.13 -33.09 -4.56
CA LYS A 352 -3.12 -34.21 -5.52
C LYS A 352 -4.05 -33.96 -6.69
N SER A 353 -5.28 -33.55 -6.42
CA SER A 353 -6.28 -33.28 -7.46
C SER A 353 -5.85 -32.15 -8.38
N TRP A 354 -5.19 -31.12 -7.83
CA TRP A 354 -4.59 -30.03 -8.61
C TRP A 354 -3.51 -30.55 -9.55
N LEU A 355 -2.56 -31.32 -9.05
CA LEU A 355 -1.46 -31.85 -9.86
C LEU A 355 -1.94 -32.82 -10.94
N GLU A 356 -2.93 -33.65 -10.64
CA GLU A 356 -3.58 -34.54 -11.62
C GLU A 356 -4.28 -33.73 -12.73
N PHE A 357 -4.99 -32.66 -12.36
CA PHE A 357 -5.62 -31.75 -13.32
C PHE A 357 -4.59 -31.04 -14.20
N LEU A 358 -3.48 -30.54 -13.65
CA LEU A 358 -2.42 -29.92 -14.46
C LEU A 358 -1.78 -30.94 -15.40
N SER A 359 -1.54 -32.16 -14.93
CA SER A 359 -1.00 -33.27 -15.74
C SER A 359 -1.95 -33.69 -16.86
N SER A 360 -3.26 -33.53 -16.69
CA SER A 360 -4.24 -33.80 -17.76
C SER A 360 -4.27 -32.71 -18.83
N ILE A 361 -3.87 -31.48 -18.50
CA ILE A 361 -3.74 -30.39 -19.47
C ILE A 361 -2.39 -30.46 -20.20
N TRP A 362 -1.31 -30.80 -19.48
CA TRP A 362 0.07 -30.86 -20.01
C TRP A 362 0.74 -32.21 -19.75
N PRO A 363 0.34 -33.28 -20.46
CA PRO A 363 0.93 -34.60 -20.27
C PRO A 363 2.43 -34.62 -20.62
N GLY A 364 3.28 -34.82 -19.62
CA GLY A 364 4.74 -34.88 -19.80
C GLY A 364 5.46 -33.55 -20.03
N ASP A 365 4.72 -32.43 -20.06
CA ASP A 365 5.31 -31.08 -20.16
C ASP A 365 5.38 -30.45 -18.76
N THR A 366 6.45 -30.79 -18.04
CA THR A 366 6.71 -30.26 -16.70
C THR A 366 7.07 -28.78 -16.71
N GLU A 367 7.66 -28.27 -17.80
CA GLU A 367 8.06 -26.86 -17.90
C GLU A 367 6.82 -25.95 -17.91
N SER A 368 5.74 -26.33 -18.60
CA SER A 368 4.48 -25.59 -18.57
C SER A 368 3.88 -25.56 -17.16
N ILE A 369 3.93 -26.68 -16.43
CA ILE A 369 3.48 -26.75 -15.03
C ILE A 369 4.36 -25.86 -14.14
N ASP A 370 5.69 -25.86 -14.35
CA ASP A 370 6.64 -25.04 -13.60
C ASP A 370 6.42 -23.54 -13.85
N LEU A 371 6.19 -23.12 -15.10
CA LEU A 371 5.85 -21.75 -15.45
C LEU A 371 4.55 -21.31 -14.77
N LEU A 372 3.53 -22.17 -14.74
CA LEU A 372 2.27 -21.87 -14.05
C LEU A 372 2.48 -21.73 -12.54
N GLN A 373 3.26 -22.62 -11.94
CA GLN A 373 3.59 -22.60 -10.51
C GLN A 373 4.35 -21.32 -10.13
N GLU A 374 5.33 -20.94 -10.94
CA GLU A 374 6.08 -19.68 -10.78
C GLU A 374 5.16 -18.47 -10.88
N TRP A 375 4.20 -18.47 -11.81
CA TRP A 375 3.24 -17.38 -11.94
C TRP A 375 2.33 -17.26 -10.70
N PHE A 376 1.82 -18.39 -10.20
CA PHE A 376 1.01 -18.41 -8.98
C PHE A 376 1.79 -17.86 -7.78
N GLY A 377 3.03 -18.31 -7.61
CA GLY A 377 3.92 -17.82 -6.57
C GLY A 377 4.27 -16.33 -6.73
N TYR A 378 4.54 -15.90 -7.96
CA TYR A 378 4.82 -14.50 -8.28
C TYR A 378 3.67 -13.60 -7.88
N LEU A 379 2.41 -14.02 -8.10
CA LEU A 379 1.22 -13.27 -7.69
C LEU A 379 1.10 -13.13 -6.16
N LEU A 380 1.39 -14.19 -5.41
CA LEU A 380 1.38 -14.16 -3.94
C LEU A 380 2.41 -13.20 -3.35
N SER A 381 3.58 -13.05 -3.99
CA SER A 381 4.67 -12.20 -3.50
C SER A 381 4.46 -10.69 -3.58
N GLY A 382 3.40 -10.23 -4.24
CA GLY A 382 3.23 -8.80 -4.56
C GLY A 382 4.28 -8.22 -5.54
N GLU A 383 5.29 -8.98 -5.97
CA GLU A 383 6.36 -8.46 -6.84
C GLU A 383 5.85 -8.11 -8.25
N THR A 384 6.39 -7.03 -8.81
CA THR A 384 6.10 -6.56 -10.18
C THR A 384 7.34 -6.56 -11.08
N ASN A 385 8.52 -6.85 -10.52
CA ASN A 385 9.86 -6.73 -11.13
C ASN A 385 10.08 -7.49 -12.44
N GLN A 386 9.32 -8.56 -12.70
CA GLN A 386 9.49 -9.36 -13.92
C GLN A 386 8.99 -8.63 -15.17
N GLN A 387 8.10 -7.64 -15.02
CA GLN A 387 7.48 -6.91 -16.14
C GLN A 387 6.93 -7.87 -17.21
N LYS A 388 6.20 -8.90 -16.74
CA LYS A 388 5.53 -9.89 -17.58
C LYS A 388 4.02 -9.85 -17.43
N LEU A 389 3.35 -10.22 -18.50
CA LEU A 389 1.94 -10.57 -18.57
C LEU A 389 1.83 -12.06 -18.83
N PHE A 390 0.91 -12.75 -18.17
CA PHE A 390 0.68 -14.17 -18.40
C PHE A 390 -0.50 -14.37 -19.34
N TYR A 391 -0.32 -15.20 -20.37
CA TYR A 391 -1.30 -15.38 -21.43
C TYR A 391 -1.59 -16.87 -21.65
N LEU A 392 -2.80 -17.28 -21.29
CA LEU A 392 -3.26 -18.66 -21.43
C LEU A 392 -4.09 -18.80 -22.71
N VAL A 393 -3.63 -19.61 -23.65
CA VAL A 393 -4.26 -19.81 -24.97
C VAL A 393 -4.66 -21.26 -25.18
N GLY A 394 -5.77 -21.52 -25.86
CA GLY A 394 -6.19 -22.87 -26.21
C GLY A 394 -7.67 -22.95 -26.57
N PRO A 395 -8.22 -24.08 -27.03
CA PRO A 395 -9.62 -24.18 -27.42
C PRO A 395 -10.59 -24.01 -26.24
N PRO A 396 -11.90 -23.83 -26.49
CA PRO A 396 -12.91 -23.88 -25.43
C PRO A 396 -12.81 -25.17 -24.60
N ARG A 397 -13.15 -25.07 -23.31
CA ARG A 397 -13.12 -26.21 -22.35
C ARG A 397 -11.75 -26.88 -22.19
N SER A 398 -10.65 -26.15 -22.39
CA SER A 398 -9.29 -26.66 -22.20
C SER A 398 -8.70 -26.49 -20.79
N GLY A 399 -9.52 -26.08 -19.81
CA GLY A 399 -9.08 -25.88 -18.41
C GLY A 399 -8.73 -24.43 -18.04
N LYS A 400 -8.64 -23.51 -19.02
CA LYS A 400 -8.30 -22.09 -18.79
C LYS A 400 -9.13 -21.41 -17.71
N GLY A 401 -10.45 -21.51 -17.81
CA GLY A 401 -11.36 -20.92 -16.81
C GLY A 401 -11.24 -21.57 -15.44
N THR A 402 -10.91 -22.86 -15.35
CA THR A 402 -10.65 -23.52 -14.06
C THR A 402 -9.38 -23.00 -13.41
N ILE A 403 -8.30 -22.85 -14.19
CA ILE A 403 -7.05 -22.23 -13.71
C ILE A 403 -7.29 -20.79 -13.26
N SER A 404 -7.99 -19.97 -14.07
CA SER A 404 -8.37 -18.59 -13.72
C SER A 404 -9.11 -18.54 -12.38
N ARG A 405 -10.12 -19.39 -12.18
CA ARG A 405 -10.89 -19.45 -10.93
C ARG A 405 -10.05 -19.86 -9.72
N VAL A 406 -9.23 -20.91 -9.84
CA VAL A 406 -8.35 -21.33 -8.74
C VAL A 406 -7.35 -20.22 -8.40
N LEU A 407 -6.76 -19.57 -9.40
CA LEU A 407 -5.83 -18.46 -9.23
C LEU A 407 -6.47 -17.28 -8.50
N GLN A 408 -7.67 -16.87 -8.91
CA GLN A 408 -8.40 -15.78 -8.27
C GLN A 408 -8.77 -16.11 -6.82
N ARG A 409 -9.12 -17.37 -6.52
CA ARG A 409 -9.37 -17.82 -5.14
C ARG A 409 -8.08 -17.89 -4.32
N LEU A 410 -6.96 -18.29 -4.92
CA LEU A 410 -5.65 -18.36 -4.26
C LEU A 410 -5.13 -16.97 -3.85
N VAL A 411 -5.28 -15.98 -4.72
CA VAL A 411 -4.85 -14.60 -4.44
C VAL A 411 -5.88 -13.86 -3.59
N GLY A 412 -7.13 -14.33 -3.55
CA GLY A 412 -8.25 -13.68 -2.87
C GLY A 412 -9.06 -12.81 -3.86
N VAL A 413 -10.38 -13.03 -3.89
CA VAL A 413 -11.26 -12.42 -4.92
C VAL A 413 -11.24 -10.89 -4.86
N ASP A 414 -11.15 -10.31 -3.66
CA ASP A 414 -11.09 -8.86 -3.49
C ASP A 414 -9.80 -8.23 -4.01
N ASN A 415 -8.76 -9.03 -4.23
CA ASN A 415 -7.49 -8.61 -4.83
C ASN A 415 -7.50 -8.68 -6.36
N CYS A 416 -8.59 -9.19 -6.93
CA CYS A 416 -8.79 -9.33 -8.37
C CYS A 416 -9.63 -8.17 -8.92
N VAL A 417 -9.42 -7.87 -10.20
CA VAL A 417 -10.33 -7.06 -11.00
C VAL A 417 -10.51 -7.74 -12.35
N ALA A 418 -11.75 -7.90 -12.76
CA ALA A 418 -12.06 -8.28 -14.14
C ALA A 418 -12.00 -7.02 -15.01
N CYS A 419 -11.34 -7.12 -16.15
CA CYS A 419 -11.21 -6.02 -17.08
C CYS A 419 -11.57 -6.47 -18.49
N SER A 420 -12.31 -5.64 -19.20
CA SER A 420 -12.35 -5.69 -20.66
C SER A 420 -11.28 -4.75 -21.25
N ILE A 421 -10.95 -4.98 -22.52
CA ILE A 421 -9.99 -4.13 -23.23
C ILE A 421 -10.59 -2.73 -23.46
N GLU A 422 -11.88 -2.68 -23.71
CA GLU A 422 -12.67 -1.48 -23.95
C GLU A 422 -12.70 -0.58 -22.71
N GLU A 423 -12.94 -1.17 -21.53
CA GLU A 423 -12.99 -0.45 -20.25
C GLU A 423 -11.65 0.22 -19.93
N ILE A 424 -10.52 -0.46 -20.12
CA ILE A 424 -9.20 0.12 -19.84
C ILE A 424 -8.87 1.32 -20.74
N GLY A 425 -9.45 1.34 -21.95
CA GLY A 425 -9.31 2.46 -22.87
C GLY A 425 -10.11 3.71 -22.46
N ASP A 426 -11.06 3.58 -21.53
CA ASP A 426 -11.93 4.66 -21.06
C ASP A 426 -11.23 5.59 -20.05
N GLN A 427 -11.77 6.80 -19.91
CA GLN A 427 -11.25 7.87 -19.07
C GLN A 427 -11.08 7.44 -17.59
N PHE A 428 -11.95 6.58 -17.07
CA PHE A 428 -11.96 6.13 -15.67
C PHE A 428 -11.67 4.63 -15.50
N GLY A 429 -11.37 3.90 -16.58
CA GLY A 429 -11.24 2.44 -16.55
C GLY A 429 -10.15 1.90 -15.62
N LEU A 430 -9.09 2.66 -15.40
CA LEU A 430 -7.97 2.28 -14.54
C LEU A 430 -8.24 2.50 -13.04
N GLU A 431 -9.33 3.18 -12.67
CA GLU A 431 -9.67 3.44 -11.27
C GLU A 431 -9.91 2.13 -10.49
N SER A 432 -10.57 1.15 -11.11
CA SER A 432 -10.88 -0.15 -10.50
C SER A 432 -9.64 -1.03 -10.27
N MET A 433 -8.54 -0.76 -10.97
CA MET A 433 -7.27 -1.50 -10.84
C MET A 433 -6.43 -1.03 -9.65
N LEU A 434 -6.75 0.11 -9.04
CA LEU A 434 -5.97 0.67 -7.94
C LEU A 434 -5.91 -0.29 -6.75
N GLY A 435 -4.70 -0.67 -6.34
CA GLY A 435 -4.46 -1.54 -5.19
C GLY A 435 -4.77 -3.03 -5.44
N LYS A 436 -5.13 -3.41 -6.68
CA LYS A 436 -5.38 -4.80 -7.05
C LYS A 436 -4.07 -5.54 -7.30
N SER A 437 -4.08 -6.84 -7.03
CA SER A 437 -2.93 -7.73 -7.24
C SER A 437 -2.92 -8.33 -8.64
N ILE A 438 -4.10 -8.58 -9.21
CA ILE A 438 -4.27 -9.18 -10.53
C ILE A 438 -5.40 -8.51 -11.29
N ALA A 439 -5.16 -8.24 -12.57
CA ALA A 439 -6.18 -7.84 -13.54
C ALA A 439 -6.39 -8.98 -14.53
N VAL A 440 -7.63 -9.50 -14.57
CA VAL A 440 -8.03 -10.67 -15.32
C VAL A 440 -8.77 -10.24 -16.57
N PHE A 441 -8.30 -10.70 -17.72
CA PHE A 441 -8.96 -10.49 -19.00
C PHE A 441 -9.38 -11.85 -19.55
N GLU A 442 -10.68 -12.09 -19.62
CA GLU A 442 -11.23 -13.34 -20.14
C GLU A 442 -11.72 -13.14 -21.58
N ASP A 443 -11.52 -14.18 -22.40
CA ASP A 443 -11.95 -14.23 -23.82
C ASP A 443 -11.52 -13.02 -24.66
N VAL A 444 -10.27 -12.63 -24.50
CA VAL A 444 -9.71 -11.47 -25.19
C VAL A 444 -9.68 -11.69 -26.70
N PHE A 445 -10.33 -10.79 -27.44
CA PHE A 445 -10.28 -10.74 -28.90
C PHE A 445 -9.60 -9.44 -29.38
N ILE A 446 -8.31 -9.52 -29.69
CA ILE A 446 -7.56 -8.40 -30.29
C ILE A 446 -7.43 -8.67 -31.79
N SER A 447 -8.41 -8.22 -32.56
CA SER A 447 -8.46 -8.46 -34.01
C SER A 447 -8.56 -7.19 -34.86
N THR A 448 -9.01 -6.05 -34.30
CA THR A 448 -9.22 -4.81 -35.05
C THR A 448 -8.01 -3.87 -34.96
N ARG A 449 -7.56 -3.38 -36.12
CA ARG A 449 -6.34 -2.56 -36.23
C ARG A 449 -6.46 -1.15 -35.65
N ASP A 450 -7.66 -0.59 -35.56
CA ASP A 450 -7.84 0.79 -35.10
C ASP A 450 -7.60 0.96 -33.58
N ASP A 451 -7.88 -0.06 -32.77
CA ASP A 451 -7.65 -0.01 -31.32
C ASP A 451 -6.33 -0.66 -30.88
N SER A 452 -5.76 -1.54 -31.68
CA SER A 452 -4.63 -2.36 -31.27
C SER A 452 -3.33 -1.56 -31.03
N GLY A 453 -3.16 -0.40 -31.64
CA GLY A 453 -2.06 0.53 -31.33
C GLY A 453 -2.22 1.20 -29.94
N ARG A 454 -3.46 1.55 -29.57
CA ARG A 454 -3.78 2.10 -28.24
C ARG A 454 -3.62 1.02 -27.18
N ILE A 455 -4.12 -0.19 -27.44
CA ILE A 455 -4.02 -1.35 -26.54
C ILE A 455 -2.56 -1.72 -26.30
N GLY A 456 -1.73 -1.78 -27.35
CA GLY A 456 -0.30 -2.05 -27.22
C GLY A 456 0.41 -1.01 -26.36
N SER A 457 0.08 0.27 -26.49
CA SER A 457 0.60 1.35 -25.64
C SER A 457 0.17 1.20 -24.18
N TRP A 458 -1.09 0.87 -23.92
CA TRP A 458 -1.59 0.64 -22.56
C TRP A 458 -0.93 -0.56 -21.89
N LEU A 459 -0.85 -1.70 -22.57
CA LEU A 459 -0.16 -2.89 -22.07
C LEU A 459 1.31 -2.58 -21.77
N LYS A 460 1.99 -1.80 -22.64
CA LYS A 460 3.37 -1.34 -22.38
C LYS A 460 3.49 -0.59 -21.05
N ARG A 461 2.58 0.33 -20.77
CA ARG A 461 2.59 1.15 -19.55
C ARG A 461 2.24 0.34 -18.31
N LEU A 462 1.21 -0.50 -18.39
CA LEU A 462 0.75 -1.34 -17.27
C LEU A 462 1.77 -2.39 -16.87
N ILE A 463 2.47 -3.00 -17.84
CA ILE A 463 3.50 -4.01 -17.58
C ILE A 463 4.84 -3.36 -17.19
N GLY A 464 5.16 -2.20 -17.77
CA GLY A 464 6.47 -1.54 -17.62
C GLY A 464 6.75 -0.93 -16.25
N GLN A 465 5.76 -0.91 -15.33
CA GLN A 465 5.81 -0.17 -14.07
C GLN A 465 6.06 1.34 -14.23
N ASP A 466 5.68 1.89 -15.38
CA ASP A 466 5.73 3.34 -15.59
C ASP A 466 4.66 4.03 -14.72
N LEU A 467 4.90 5.30 -14.38
CA LEU A 467 3.86 6.12 -13.74
C LEU A 467 2.66 6.28 -14.70
N ILE A 468 1.49 5.90 -14.21
CA ILE A 468 0.20 6.06 -14.88
C ILE A 468 -0.65 7.09 -14.14
N SER A 469 -1.31 7.96 -14.90
CA SER A 469 -2.28 8.91 -14.37
C SER A 469 -3.66 8.27 -14.39
N VAL A 470 -4.19 7.99 -13.21
CA VAL A 470 -5.52 7.40 -13.01
C VAL A 470 -6.50 8.52 -12.64
N ARG A 471 -7.47 8.78 -13.52
CA ARG A 471 -8.56 9.71 -13.21
C ARG A 471 -9.58 8.99 -12.35
N ARG A 472 -10.04 9.67 -11.30
CA ARG A 472 -11.00 9.15 -10.33
C ARG A 472 -12.28 9.95 -10.38
N LYS A 473 -13.44 9.30 -10.39
CA LYS A 473 -14.71 10.02 -10.51
C LYS A 473 -14.92 10.93 -9.30
N TYR A 474 -15.18 12.21 -9.53
CA TYR A 474 -15.33 13.25 -8.49
C TYR A 474 -14.12 13.46 -7.56
N LYS A 475 -12.95 12.90 -7.90
CA LYS A 475 -11.71 13.02 -7.11
C LYS A 475 -10.56 13.51 -8.00
N SER A 476 -9.47 13.95 -7.37
CA SER A 476 -8.28 14.37 -8.11
C SER A 476 -7.62 13.18 -8.83
N THR A 477 -7.00 13.46 -9.97
CA THR A 477 -6.16 12.49 -10.69
C THR A 477 -5.03 12.03 -9.78
N LEU A 478 -4.81 10.73 -9.73
CA LEU A 478 -3.74 10.10 -8.96
C LEU A 478 -2.66 9.61 -9.92
N SER A 479 -1.39 9.87 -9.61
CA SER A 479 -0.26 9.30 -10.36
C SER A 479 0.32 8.14 -9.56
N VAL A 480 0.25 6.92 -10.10
CA VAL A 480 0.70 5.69 -9.44
C VAL A 480 1.45 4.78 -10.39
N THR A 481 2.22 3.84 -9.86
CA THR A 481 2.68 2.67 -10.61
C THR A 481 1.64 1.55 -10.51
N ASN A 482 1.44 0.80 -11.59
CA ASN A 482 0.53 -0.35 -11.56
C ASN A 482 1.06 -1.48 -10.66
N THR A 483 0.24 -1.94 -9.72
CA THR A 483 0.53 -3.09 -8.84
C THR A 483 -0.07 -4.39 -9.37
N ALA A 484 -1.07 -4.30 -10.26
CA ALA A 484 -1.80 -5.45 -10.76
C ALA A 484 -1.00 -6.15 -11.87
N ARG A 485 -0.76 -7.46 -11.72
CA ARG A 485 -0.20 -8.28 -12.80
C ARG A 485 -1.33 -8.64 -13.75
N LEU A 486 -1.02 -8.63 -15.04
CA LEU A 486 -2.02 -8.89 -16.06
C LEU A 486 -2.07 -10.40 -16.35
N PHE A 487 -3.26 -10.98 -16.26
CA PHE A 487 -3.54 -12.37 -16.59
C PHE A 487 -4.62 -12.41 -17.67
N MET A 488 -4.28 -12.93 -18.84
CA MET A 488 -5.16 -12.95 -19.99
C MET A 488 -5.45 -14.39 -20.38
N THR A 489 -6.70 -14.64 -20.79
CA THR A 489 -7.09 -15.90 -21.42
C THR A 489 -7.76 -15.63 -22.76
N SER A 490 -7.50 -16.49 -23.74
CA SER A 490 -8.15 -16.41 -25.05
C SER A 490 -8.17 -17.77 -25.73
N ASN A 491 -8.99 -17.89 -26.77
CA ASN A 491 -8.96 -19.04 -27.67
C ASN A 491 -7.98 -18.85 -28.83
N GLU A 492 -7.55 -17.61 -29.08
CA GLU A 492 -6.64 -17.28 -30.18
C GLU A 492 -5.40 -16.53 -29.68
N ILE A 493 -4.31 -16.66 -30.45
CA ILE A 493 -3.10 -15.88 -30.24
C ILE A 493 -3.40 -14.43 -30.67
N PRO A 494 -3.08 -13.42 -29.84
CA PRO A 494 -3.47 -12.04 -30.11
C PRO A 494 -2.66 -11.47 -31.27
N ARG A 495 -3.30 -10.68 -32.14
CA ARG A 495 -2.61 -9.94 -33.22
C ARG A 495 -2.23 -8.55 -32.74
N LEU A 496 -0.95 -8.35 -32.44
CA LEU A 496 -0.45 -7.04 -31.96
C LEU A 496 0.23 -6.28 -33.11
N PRO A 497 -0.22 -5.04 -33.46
CA PRO A 497 0.24 -4.28 -34.64
C PRO A 497 1.65 -3.72 -34.48
N ASP A 498 2.17 -3.70 -33.26
CA ASP A 498 3.54 -3.33 -32.93
C ASP A 498 4.20 -4.49 -32.16
N ALA A 499 4.13 -5.69 -32.74
CA ALA A 499 4.92 -6.86 -32.37
C ALA A 499 6.43 -6.65 -32.62
N SER A 500 6.93 -5.45 -32.34
CA SER A 500 8.30 -5.23 -31.89
C SER A 500 8.68 -6.31 -30.87
N MET A 501 9.94 -6.76 -30.92
CA MET A 501 10.50 -7.70 -29.93
C MET A 501 10.18 -7.31 -28.49
N ALA A 502 10.05 -6.00 -28.24
CA ALA A 502 9.76 -5.45 -26.92
C ALA A 502 8.41 -5.89 -26.33
N MET A 503 7.38 -6.13 -27.15
CA MET A 503 6.08 -6.60 -26.64
C MET A 503 6.01 -8.09 -26.48
N ALA A 504 6.38 -8.85 -27.52
CA ALA A 504 6.37 -10.31 -27.46
C ALA A 504 7.14 -10.83 -26.24
N ASN A 505 8.31 -10.24 -25.93
CA ASN A 505 9.12 -10.63 -24.78
C ASN A 505 8.48 -10.35 -23.42
N ARG A 506 7.38 -9.58 -23.33
CA ARG A 506 6.65 -9.35 -22.06
C ARG A 506 5.54 -10.37 -21.83
N PHE A 507 5.20 -11.19 -22.81
CA PHE A 507 4.21 -12.25 -22.64
C PHE A 507 4.91 -13.50 -22.10
N SER A 508 4.28 -14.16 -21.16
CA SER A 508 4.57 -15.53 -20.76
C SER A 508 3.40 -16.36 -21.27
N TYR A 509 3.54 -16.92 -22.48
CA TYR A 509 2.49 -17.73 -23.09
C TYR A 509 2.46 -19.12 -22.49
N LEU A 510 1.27 -19.67 -22.34
CA LEU A 510 1.08 -21.05 -21.95
C LEU A 510 -0.10 -21.63 -22.77
N VAL A 511 0.14 -22.73 -23.47
CA VAL A 511 -0.81 -23.32 -24.43
C VAL A 511 -1.52 -24.51 -23.81
N CYS A 512 -2.84 -24.45 -23.65
CA CYS A 512 -3.67 -25.61 -23.32
C CYS A 512 -4.10 -26.31 -24.61
N GLU A 513 -3.57 -27.48 -24.92
CA GLU A 513 -3.86 -28.17 -26.20
C GLU A 513 -5.14 -29.02 -26.16
N HIS A 514 -5.45 -29.61 -25.01
CA HIS A 514 -6.53 -30.58 -24.88
C HIS A 514 -7.85 -29.93 -24.46
N SER A 515 -8.89 -30.10 -25.27
CA SER A 515 -10.27 -29.74 -24.91
C SER A 515 -10.98 -30.89 -24.19
N HIS A 516 -11.74 -30.56 -23.15
CA HIS A 516 -12.61 -31.48 -22.42
C HIS A 516 -14.08 -31.32 -22.82
N LEU A 517 -14.36 -30.74 -23.99
CA LEU A 517 -15.72 -30.55 -24.50
C LEU A 517 -16.46 -31.91 -24.57
N GLY A 518 -17.65 -31.97 -23.98
CA GLY A 518 -18.45 -33.19 -23.86
C GLY A 518 -18.00 -34.17 -22.77
N ARG A 519 -16.95 -33.84 -22.00
CA ARG A 519 -16.47 -34.60 -20.84
C ARG A 519 -16.26 -33.68 -19.63
N GLU A 520 -17.06 -32.62 -19.52
CA GLU A 520 -16.86 -31.60 -18.50
C GLU A 520 -17.22 -32.10 -17.10
N ASP A 521 -16.28 -32.00 -16.17
CA ASP A 521 -16.54 -32.18 -14.75
C ASP A 521 -16.88 -30.82 -14.12
N THR A 522 -18.18 -30.60 -13.86
CA THR A 522 -18.68 -29.37 -13.24
C THR A 522 -18.32 -29.25 -11.76
N SER A 523 -17.98 -30.37 -11.11
CA SER A 523 -17.58 -30.41 -9.69
C SER A 523 -16.08 -30.15 -9.47
N LEU A 524 -15.29 -30.23 -10.55
CA LEU A 524 -13.82 -30.15 -10.50
C LEU A 524 -13.33 -28.91 -9.76
N THR A 525 -13.85 -27.72 -10.08
CA THR A 525 -13.39 -26.47 -9.45
C THR A 525 -13.59 -26.53 -7.93
N ASN A 526 -14.76 -26.98 -7.46
CA ASN A 526 -15.02 -27.09 -6.02
C ASN A 526 -14.08 -28.08 -5.34
N ARG A 527 -13.77 -29.21 -6.00
CA ARG A 527 -12.80 -30.19 -5.50
C ARG A 527 -11.41 -29.55 -5.37
N LEU A 528 -10.93 -28.87 -6.40
CA LEU A 528 -9.63 -28.18 -6.39
C LEU A 528 -9.54 -27.11 -5.30
N LEU A 529 -10.62 -26.37 -5.04
CA LEU A 529 -10.65 -25.35 -3.99
C LEU A 529 -10.57 -25.93 -2.57
N THR A 530 -10.84 -27.22 -2.37
CA THR A 530 -10.59 -27.87 -1.07
C THR A 530 -9.10 -28.06 -0.79
N GLU A 531 -8.26 -28.10 -1.84
CA GLU A 531 -6.80 -28.24 -1.74
C GLU A 531 -6.08 -26.88 -1.72
N LEU A 532 -6.81 -25.76 -1.58
CA LEU A 532 -6.24 -24.41 -1.70
C LEU A 532 -5.03 -24.13 -0.78
N PRO A 533 -4.98 -24.58 0.49
CA PRO A 533 -3.77 -24.47 1.32
C PRO A 533 -2.57 -25.24 0.74
N GLY A 534 -2.79 -26.43 0.17
CA GLY A 534 -1.74 -27.19 -0.53
C GLY A 534 -1.30 -26.51 -1.83
N ILE A 535 -2.24 -25.91 -2.57
CA ILE A 535 -1.95 -25.10 -3.76
C ILE A 535 -1.15 -23.85 -3.38
N PHE A 536 -1.42 -23.24 -2.23
CA PHE A 536 -0.62 -22.14 -1.69
C PHE A 536 0.84 -22.58 -1.49
N LEU A 537 1.10 -23.65 -0.74
CA LEU A 537 2.47 -24.15 -0.52
C LEU A 537 3.16 -24.55 -1.84
N TRP A 538 2.42 -25.17 -2.76
CA TRP A 538 2.88 -25.46 -4.12
C TRP A 538 3.28 -24.17 -4.86
N SER A 539 2.51 -23.10 -4.73
CA SER A 539 2.81 -21.80 -5.35
C SER A 539 4.05 -21.14 -4.74
N VAL A 540 4.24 -21.25 -3.42
CA VAL A 540 5.44 -20.74 -2.72
C VAL A 540 6.72 -21.40 -3.26
N GLN A 541 6.68 -22.71 -3.54
CA GLN A 541 7.81 -23.42 -4.16
C GLN A 541 8.14 -22.88 -5.56
N GLY A 542 7.12 -22.57 -6.37
CA GLY A 542 7.31 -21.93 -7.66
C GLY A 542 7.93 -20.55 -7.55
N TRP A 543 7.48 -19.73 -6.59
CA TRP A 543 8.09 -18.43 -6.32
C TRP A 543 9.57 -18.56 -5.92
N ALA A 544 9.89 -19.52 -5.04
CA ALA A 544 11.28 -19.77 -4.63
C ALA A 544 12.16 -20.12 -5.83
N ARG A 545 11.67 -20.97 -6.74
CA ARG A 545 12.36 -21.32 -7.99
C ARG A 545 12.52 -20.09 -8.90
N LEU A 546 11.48 -19.29 -9.08
CA LEU A 546 11.54 -18.04 -9.86
C LEU A 546 12.59 -17.08 -9.30
N LYS A 547 12.63 -16.89 -7.97
CA LYS A 547 13.61 -16.02 -7.30
C LYS A 547 15.04 -16.51 -7.50
N ALA A 548 15.26 -17.82 -7.42
CA ALA A 548 16.57 -18.41 -7.64
C ALA A 548 17.02 -18.31 -9.12
N ALA A 549 16.11 -18.52 -10.07
CA ALA A 549 16.40 -18.44 -11.50
C ALA A 549 16.50 -16.99 -12.02
N GLY A 550 15.83 -16.05 -11.37
CA GLY A 550 15.73 -14.64 -11.75
C GLY A 550 14.81 -14.34 -12.93
N LYS A 551 14.28 -15.38 -13.60
CA LYS A 551 13.38 -15.29 -14.76
C LYS A 551 12.43 -16.48 -14.77
N PHE A 552 11.27 -16.31 -15.41
CA PHE A 552 10.33 -17.39 -15.62
C PHE A 552 10.91 -18.51 -16.49
N THR A 553 10.49 -19.73 -16.18
CA THR A 553 10.64 -20.91 -17.03
C THR A 553 10.00 -20.64 -18.39
N MET A 554 10.64 -21.12 -19.46
CA MET A 554 10.20 -20.86 -20.83
C MET A 554 10.00 -22.19 -21.56
N PRO A 555 8.79 -22.78 -21.48
CA PRO A 555 8.45 -24.02 -22.16
C PRO A 555 8.67 -23.94 -23.67
N ALA A 556 8.99 -25.06 -24.31
CA ALA A 556 9.14 -25.12 -25.77
C ALA A 556 7.88 -24.65 -26.54
N SER A 557 6.68 -24.92 -25.99
CA SER A 557 5.41 -24.46 -26.56
C SER A 557 5.30 -22.92 -26.57
N THR A 558 5.79 -22.26 -25.52
CA THR A 558 5.87 -20.80 -25.40
C THR A 558 6.77 -20.18 -26.47
N ILE A 559 7.91 -20.81 -26.78
CA ILE A 559 8.85 -20.35 -27.82
C ILE A 559 8.13 -20.28 -29.17
N ARG A 560 7.43 -21.35 -29.55
CA ARG A 560 6.68 -21.42 -30.81
C ARG A 560 5.60 -20.34 -30.89
N VAL A 561 4.88 -20.08 -29.80
CA VAL A 561 3.85 -19.03 -29.76
C VAL A 561 4.46 -17.63 -29.85
N HIS A 562 5.63 -17.38 -29.26
CA HIS A 562 6.34 -16.11 -29.45
C HIS A 562 6.68 -15.86 -30.92
N GLU A 563 7.18 -16.87 -31.62
CA GLU A 563 7.48 -16.80 -33.04
C GLU A 563 6.19 -16.52 -33.85
N MET A 564 5.13 -17.31 -33.63
CA MET A 564 3.84 -17.10 -34.30
C MET A 564 3.24 -15.72 -34.04
N THR A 565 3.30 -15.21 -32.80
CA THR A 565 2.80 -13.87 -32.47
C THR A 565 3.56 -12.79 -33.22
N ARG A 566 4.89 -12.96 -33.32
CA ARG A 566 5.77 -12.04 -34.04
C ARG A 566 5.46 -12.02 -35.55
N GLU A 567 5.18 -13.19 -36.12
CA GLU A 567 4.75 -13.31 -37.51
C GLU A 567 3.38 -12.66 -37.74
N LEU A 568 2.37 -12.99 -36.93
CA LEU A 568 1.01 -12.48 -37.05
C LEU A 568 0.93 -10.95 -36.88
N GLY A 569 1.82 -10.38 -36.06
CA GLY A 569 1.88 -8.94 -35.82
C GLY A 569 2.60 -8.14 -36.91
N SER A 570 3.25 -8.78 -37.89
CA SER A 570 4.06 -8.11 -38.91
C SER A 570 3.57 -8.40 -40.34
N PRO A 571 2.66 -7.56 -40.88
CA PRO A 571 2.17 -7.69 -42.25
C PRO A 571 3.26 -7.75 -43.31
N ILE A 572 4.35 -7.00 -43.13
CA ILE A 572 5.49 -7.02 -44.05
C ILE A 572 6.22 -8.37 -44.04
N SER A 573 6.34 -9.01 -42.86
CA SER A 573 6.98 -10.33 -42.75
C SER A 573 6.15 -11.38 -43.46
N GLN A 574 4.82 -11.30 -43.32
CA GLN A 574 3.90 -12.19 -44.01
C GLN A 574 4.01 -12.02 -45.53
N PHE A 575 4.00 -10.79 -46.05
CA PHE A 575 4.19 -10.51 -47.48
C PHE A 575 5.53 -11.02 -48.02
N VAL A 576 6.64 -10.76 -47.32
CA VAL A 576 7.96 -11.24 -47.77
C VAL A 576 7.97 -12.76 -47.87
N ARG A 577 7.37 -13.48 -46.91
CA ARG A 577 7.30 -14.94 -46.95
C ARG A 577 6.40 -15.48 -48.06
N THR A 578 5.25 -14.85 -48.29
CA THR A 578 4.23 -15.40 -49.21
C THR A 578 4.43 -14.96 -50.66
N LYS A 579 5.04 -13.79 -50.88
CA LYS A 579 5.15 -13.16 -52.20
C LYS A 579 6.59 -12.87 -52.62
N CYS A 580 7.59 -13.13 -51.77
CA CYS A 580 8.99 -12.86 -52.10
C CYS A 580 9.90 -14.07 -51.87
N ALA A 581 11.00 -14.11 -52.63
CA ALA A 581 12.13 -15.01 -52.39
C ALA A 581 13.36 -14.19 -51.99
N LEU A 582 14.11 -14.67 -50.99
CA LEU A 582 15.32 -14.01 -50.49
C LEU A 582 16.57 -14.70 -51.04
N ASN A 583 17.42 -13.96 -51.73
CA ASN A 583 18.74 -14.42 -52.17
C ASN A 583 19.63 -13.21 -52.44
N PRO A 584 20.91 -13.19 -52.01
CA PRO A 584 21.84 -12.09 -52.29
C PRO A 584 21.96 -11.69 -53.77
N ALA A 585 21.73 -12.62 -54.70
CA ALA A 585 21.77 -12.38 -56.15
C ALA A 585 20.48 -11.75 -56.72
N TYR A 586 19.37 -11.78 -55.97
CA TYR A 586 18.08 -11.29 -56.45
C TYR A 586 17.97 -9.77 -56.38
N SER A 587 17.20 -9.21 -57.30
CA SER A 587 16.85 -7.79 -57.28
C SER A 587 15.47 -7.54 -57.85
N VAL A 588 14.75 -6.59 -57.26
CA VAL A 588 13.41 -6.18 -57.71
C VAL A 588 13.30 -4.66 -57.76
N ASN A 589 12.52 -4.16 -58.72
CA ASN A 589 12.21 -2.74 -58.80
C ASN A 589 11.41 -2.31 -57.55
N VAL A 590 11.80 -1.17 -56.96
CA VAL A 590 11.14 -0.62 -55.77
C VAL A 590 9.64 -0.35 -56.02
N ASP A 591 9.29 0.15 -57.20
CA ASP A 591 7.92 0.50 -57.56
C ASP A 591 7.07 -0.75 -57.83
N GLU A 592 7.66 -1.76 -58.44
CA GLU A 592 7.04 -3.08 -58.68
C GLU A 592 6.75 -3.79 -57.35
N LEU A 593 7.75 -3.92 -56.48
CA LEU A 593 7.60 -4.54 -55.17
C LEU A 593 6.56 -3.81 -54.31
N TYR A 594 6.57 -2.47 -54.33
CA TYR A 594 5.57 -1.68 -53.61
C TYR A 594 4.16 -1.82 -54.21
N SER A 595 4.04 -2.12 -55.50
CA SER A 595 2.74 -2.35 -56.15
C SER A 595 2.18 -3.72 -55.76
N ALA A 596 3.00 -4.76 -55.81
CA ALA A 596 2.65 -6.08 -55.28
C ALA A 596 2.29 -6.03 -53.78
N TRP A 597 2.99 -5.19 -52.99
CA TRP A 597 2.63 -4.96 -51.59
C TRP A 597 1.25 -4.31 -51.42
N LYS A 598 0.89 -3.32 -52.26
CA LYS A 598 -0.43 -2.68 -52.22
C LYS A 598 -1.53 -3.68 -52.56
N GLU A 599 -1.33 -4.48 -53.60
CA GLU A 599 -2.27 -5.51 -54.04
C GLU A 599 -2.46 -6.56 -52.95
N TRP A 600 -1.37 -7.09 -52.40
CA TRP A 600 -1.44 -8.04 -51.29
C TRP A 600 -2.11 -7.43 -50.05
N CYS A 601 -1.86 -6.16 -49.75
CA CYS A 601 -2.55 -5.45 -48.68
C CYS A 601 -4.07 -5.38 -48.92
N GLU A 602 -4.49 -5.12 -50.15
CA GLU A 602 -5.90 -5.07 -50.52
C GLU A 602 -6.57 -6.45 -50.40
N GLU A 603 -5.91 -7.51 -50.88
CA GLU A 603 -6.36 -8.90 -50.77
C GLU A 603 -6.58 -9.33 -49.31
N GLU A 604 -5.69 -8.92 -48.40
CA GLU A 604 -5.76 -9.28 -46.98
C GLU A 604 -6.59 -8.28 -46.14
N GLY A 605 -7.19 -7.25 -46.75
CA GLY A 605 -7.95 -6.21 -46.04
C GLY A 605 -7.08 -5.32 -45.12
N ILE A 606 -5.81 -5.18 -45.47
CA ILE A 606 -4.75 -4.49 -44.73
C ILE A 606 -4.60 -3.06 -45.29
N ARG A 607 -4.65 -2.03 -44.42
CA ARG A 607 -4.32 -0.66 -44.84
C ARG A 607 -2.86 -0.58 -45.31
N CYS A 608 -2.66 -0.24 -46.57
CA CYS A 608 -1.34 0.00 -47.12
C CYS A 608 -0.80 1.36 -46.64
N GLY A 609 0.43 1.37 -46.09
CA GLY A 609 1.14 2.58 -45.69
C GLY A 609 1.69 3.37 -46.89
N SER A 610 2.57 4.35 -46.64
CA SER A 610 3.31 5.04 -47.70
C SER A 610 4.51 4.21 -48.17
N ARG A 611 5.04 4.52 -49.37
CA ARG A 611 6.25 3.88 -49.92
C ARG A 611 7.47 4.00 -49.00
N ASP A 612 7.61 5.14 -48.31
CA ASP A 612 8.68 5.34 -47.31
C ASP A 612 8.50 4.42 -46.09
N SER A 613 7.28 4.34 -45.55
CA SER A 613 6.98 3.45 -44.44
C SER A 613 7.18 1.98 -44.80
N PHE A 614 6.82 1.58 -46.02
CA PHE A 614 7.09 0.24 -46.56
C PHE A 614 8.59 -0.04 -46.61
N GLY A 615 9.40 0.88 -47.14
CA GLY A 615 10.86 0.70 -47.20
C GLY A 615 11.49 0.53 -45.81
N ARG A 616 11.05 1.32 -44.82
CA ARG A 616 11.51 1.18 -43.43
C ARG A 616 11.12 -0.17 -42.81
N LEU A 617 9.88 -0.61 -43.01
CA LEU A 617 9.37 -1.89 -42.52
C LEU A 617 10.10 -3.09 -43.19
N LEU A 618 10.35 -3.01 -44.49
CA LEU A 618 11.07 -4.03 -45.25
C LEU A 618 12.51 -4.19 -44.75
N PHE A 619 13.21 -3.08 -44.51
CA PHE A 619 14.58 -3.13 -43.97
C PHE A 619 14.63 -3.66 -42.53
N ALA A 620 13.63 -3.31 -41.70
CA ALA A 620 13.51 -3.83 -40.34
C ALA A 620 13.25 -5.34 -40.30
N CYS A 621 12.50 -5.86 -41.28
CA CYS A 621 12.20 -7.28 -41.42
C CYS A 621 13.37 -8.07 -42.05
N CYS A 622 14.05 -7.48 -43.03
CA CYS A 622 15.13 -8.12 -43.80
C CYS A 622 16.36 -7.20 -43.87
N PRO A 623 17.21 -7.16 -42.82
CA PRO A 623 18.36 -6.25 -42.77
C PRO A 623 19.41 -6.49 -43.86
N SER A 624 19.41 -7.68 -44.47
CA SER A 624 20.27 -8.04 -45.60
C SER A 624 19.88 -7.36 -46.92
N VAL A 625 18.65 -6.81 -47.01
CA VAL A 625 18.15 -6.15 -48.20
C VAL A 625 18.74 -4.75 -48.32
N GLN A 626 19.28 -4.43 -49.49
CA GLN A 626 19.89 -3.12 -49.75
C GLN A 626 19.17 -2.38 -50.87
N LYS A 627 18.82 -1.11 -50.61
CA LYS A 627 18.30 -0.21 -51.65
C LYS A 627 19.47 0.37 -52.44
N SER A 628 19.48 0.14 -53.75
CA SER A 628 20.53 0.64 -54.65
C SER A 628 19.92 1.29 -55.90
N ARG A 629 20.71 2.11 -56.59
CA ARG A 629 20.30 2.75 -57.85
C ARG A 629 21.07 2.11 -58.99
N ILE A 630 20.36 1.58 -59.98
CA ILE A 630 20.95 0.92 -61.15
C ILE A 630 20.60 1.65 -62.44
N ARG A 631 21.39 1.42 -63.48
CA ARG A 631 21.15 1.94 -64.84
C ARG A 631 20.41 0.86 -65.64
N SER A 632 19.23 1.23 -66.12
CA SER A 632 18.36 0.41 -66.97
C SER A 632 18.29 1.00 -68.38
N SER A 633 17.71 0.28 -69.33
CA SER A 633 17.47 0.73 -70.71
C SER A 633 16.66 2.03 -70.77
N ASP A 634 15.71 2.22 -69.84
CA ASP A 634 14.81 3.38 -69.78
C ASP A 634 15.28 4.49 -68.81
N GLY A 635 16.51 4.41 -68.28
CA GLY A 635 17.09 5.42 -67.41
C GLY A 635 17.61 4.88 -66.07
N ARG A 636 17.58 5.70 -65.01
CA ARG A 636 18.05 5.29 -63.67
C ARG A 636 16.85 4.87 -62.82
N MET A 637 16.87 3.65 -62.27
CA MET A 637 15.83 3.13 -61.40
C MET A 637 16.38 2.71 -60.03
N TYR A 638 15.51 2.68 -59.03
CA TYR A 638 15.84 2.14 -57.71
C TYR A 638 15.40 0.67 -57.63
N VAL A 639 16.27 -0.17 -57.08
CA VAL A 639 16.01 -1.58 -56.82
C VAL A 639 16.34 -1.93 -55.38
N TYR A 640 15.63 -2.91 -54.85
CA TYR A 640 16.09 -3.64 -53.67
C TYR A 640 16.90 -4.85 -54.13
N ARG A 641 18.10 -5.04 -53.57
CA ARG A 641 18.95 -6.23 -53.77
C ARG A 641 18.79 -7.15 -52.57
N GLY A 642 18.88 -8.46 -52.78
CA GLY A 642 18.67 -9.48 -51.75
C GLY A 642 17.27 -10.10 -51.77
N LEU A 643 16.37 -9.63 -52.63
CA LEU A 643 15.02 -10.19 -52.78
C LEU A 643 14.45 -10.03 -54.20
N GLN A 644 13.49 -10.89 -54.54
CA GLN A 644 12.62 -10.75 -55.70
C GLN A 644 11.18 -11.15 -55.36
N LEU A 645 10.22 -10.78 -56.22
CA LEU A 645 8.86 -11.33 -56.15
C LEU A 645 8.87 -12.79 -56.61
N SER A 646 8.14 -13.65 -55.91
CA SER A 646 7.97 -15.05 -56.29
C SER A 646 7.06 -15.11 -57.52
N SER A 647 7.49 -15.78 -58.60
CA SER A 647 6.61 -16.12 -59.71
C SER A 647 5.62 -17.20 -59.27
N ASP A 648 4.34 -17.09 -59.66
CA ASP A 648 3.30 -18.09 -59.37
C ASP A 648 3.55 -19.47 -60.02
N THR A 649 4.70 -19.64 -60.68
CA THR A 649 5.17 -20.87 -61.29
C THR A 649 6.61 -21.14 -60.85
N GLU A 650 6.78 -22.25 -60.14
CA GLU A 650 8.04 -22.96 -59.87
C GLU A 650 9.07 -22.19 -59.01
N ASP A 651 9.11 -22.50 -57.71
CA ASP A 651 10.30 -22.49 -56.81
C ASP A 651 9.88 -22.44 -55.32
N VAL A 652 8.93 -23.27 -54.90
CA VAL A 652 8.53 -23.40 -53.48
C VAL A 652 9.32 -24.53 -52.77
N ASP A 653 10.08 -25.36 -53.49
CA ASP A 653 10.75 -26.53 -52.89
C ASP A 653 12.16 -26.27 -52.34
N ASP A 654 12.85 -25.19 -52.75
CA ASP A 654 14.27 -24.97 -52.37
C ASP A 654 14.49 -24.09 -51.13
N GLN A 655 13.43 -23.56 -50.48
CA GLN A 655 13.57 -22.77 -49.24
C GLN A 655 13.62 -23.61 -47.95
N LYS A 656 13.62 -24.94 -48.06
CA LYS A 656 13.58 -25.86 -46.91
C LYS A 656 14.88 -25.96 -46.12
N ASP A 657 16.01 -25.47 -46.60
CA ASP A 657 17.33 -25.81 -46.04
C ASP A 657 18.09 -24.65 -45.35
N MET A 658 17.55 -23.44 -45.30
CA MET A 658 18.25 -22.30 -44.66
C MET A 658 17.67 -21.86 -43.30
N PHE A 659 16.51 -22.40 -42.90
CA PHE A 659 15.96 -22.29 -41.55
C PHE A 659 15.73 -23.71 -41.05
N GLY A 660 16.49 -24.12 -40.02
CA GLY A 660 16.54 -25.51 -39.54
C GLY A 660 15.17 -26.18 -39.42
N GLN A 661 15.00 -27.29 -40.12
CA GLN A 661 13.78 -28.09 -40.15
C GLN A 661 13.52 -28.74 -38.79
N GLN A 662 12.36 -28.44 -38.19
CA GLN A 662 11.54 -29.46 -37.56
C GLN A 662 10.15 -29.36 -38.20
N GLU A 663 9.77 -30.42 -38.92
CA GLU A 663 8.52 -30.52 -39.66
C GLU A 663 7.30 -30.29 -38.75
N LEU A 664 6.55 -29.22 -39.02
CA LEU A 664 5.17 -29.07 -38.56
C LEU A 664 4.22 -29.71 -39.60
N PRO A 665 3.23 -30.52 -39.19
CA PRO A 665 2.32 -31.16 -40.13
C PRO A 665 1.42 -30.12 -40.81
N LYS A 666 1.27 -30.25 -42.14
CA LYS A 666 0.42 -29.42 -42.99
C LYS A 666 -1.05 -29.50 -42.53
N THR A 667 -1.55 -28.49 -41.83
CA THR A 667 -2.98 -28.38 -41.50
C THR A 667 -3.73 -27.73 -42.67
N ASN A 668 -4.61 -28.52 -43.29
CA ASN A 668 -5.60 -28.06 -44.26
C ASN A 668 -6.47 -26.95 -43.65
N LYS A 669 -6.51 -25.79 -44.31
CA LYS A 669 -7.48 -24.72 -44.08
C LYS A 669 -8.86 -25.20 -44.54
N ARG A 670 -9.53 -26.00 -43.73
CA ARG A 670 -10.99 -26.22 -43.71
C ARG A 670 -11.25 -27.22 -42.59
N THR A 671 -12.20 -26.89 -41.74
CA THR A 671 -12.68 -27.68 -40.58
C THR A 671 -11.89 -27.47 -39.29
N TYR A 672 -12.14 -26.36 -38.60
CA TYR A 672 -12.35 -26.36 -37.14
C TYR A 672 -13.37 -25.26 -36.84
N PHE A 673 -14.56 -25.71 -36.42
CA PHE A 673 -15.56 -24.92 -35.71
C PHE A 673 -15.30 -25.05 -34.21
#